data_AF-A0A1C8V9N1-F1
#
_entry.id   AF-A0A1C8V9N1-F1
#
_cell.length_a   1.000
_cell.length_b   1.000
_cell.length_c   1.000
_cell.angle_alpha   90.00
_cell.angle_beta   90.00
_cell.angle_gamma   90.00
#
_symmetry.space_group_name_H-M   'P 1'
#
loop_
_entity.id
_entity.type
_entity.pdbx_description
1 polymer ?
#
loop_
_entity_poly.entity_id
_entity_poly.type
_entity_poly.pdbx_seq_one_letter_code
_entity_poly.pdbx_strand_id
1 'polypeptide(L)'
;MSTTVYPPSMWTDAEIDSLTENHKSLEDHKQMEALIEEVRNIFHSTENGKIIPSAYDTAWIARIPSIDNPSQPQFPQTLKWIVCNQLIDGSWGGDSFYLPHVRLLITLSCVIALRIWEVEETQVQKGIDFVNNQTSLYLDETEYSSLPSGFVILFSSLLKEAHALSLGISHELPFIKKMLAIREAQLKGIDMGVLHSLTTPLLVSLEGLQELIDWRKILNRCSKDGYMLGSLASTACIFMHTGDKKCLEFINLVVTICGDYVPCFYPSDFHERLLAIDTVETLGIGRYFKKEIKHALDYVYRFWTDGGIGRGRHDTIVNVNDTSMGFRILRLHGYDVSSEVLKIFKNEKGEFFSFADKTHREVEGMLSLYKCSQIAFPGETMMKEAKTFTESYLRNLREAKHSCALARDVTGSFGVDYALKYGFHRSLPRLETRSYIDGFWLADNSWLTKALYRLPYMNNDKYLQLAKVDFNTVQSIHQTELQQVHKWWIDSGFRKLKFTRERHMEIYFVVAAGMFEPQYGDSRIAFTKVGCLLVVLDDLYDKYSSSEEIMLFNEAFNRWDVNIVVCMPEHIKICFLGLYNTINELAEKACKVQGHDMLEYFKNLWKIQLESFTKEAEWTKHKYVPGWDEYINVSKVSGGFGTTILTSIHLMGEVISNNTLCQIDERSKSLHLVCLTTRLVNDTKTFKAERECGELASAIECYMKDNPGTSEEETLDHIYGVIEDGLIELNQELFKCTQVPRCFPNLLLNSARVSQLLYMQTDAFNNSIQDKKDMVDKCLFQRIR
;
A
#
# COMPACT_ATOMS: atom_id res chain seq x y z
N MET A 1 19.44 40.81 -21.05
CA MET A 1 19.42 39.69 -20.09
C MET A 1 18.57 40.13 -18.91
N SER A 2 17.39 39.53 -18.73
CA SER A 2 16.61 39.70 -17.50
C SER A 2 17.39 39.05 -16.37
N THR A 3 17.83 39.82 -15.38
CA THR A 3 18.47 39.26 -14.17
C THR A 3 17.38 38.74 -13.25
N THR A 4 16.79 37.60 -13.60
CA THR A 4 15.91 36.87 -12.70
C THR A 4 16.78 36.32 -11.57
N VAL A 5 16.78 37.00 -10.43
CA VAL A 5 17.48 36.54 -9.23
C VAL A 5 16.64 35.43 -8.62
N TYR A 6 17.10 34.19 -8.74
CA TYR A 6 16.42 33.06 -8.11
C TYR A 6 16.49 33.14 -6.58
N PRO A 7 15.43 32.69 -5.88
CA PRO A 7 15.45 32.64 -4.42
C PRO A 7 16.57 31.72 -3.91
N PRO A 8 17.08 31.96 -2.69
CA PRO A 8 18.09 31.10 -2.07
C PRO A 8 17.55 29.68 -1.83
N SER A 9 18.47 28.72 -1.61
CA SER A 9 18.15 27.35 -1.21
C SER A 9 17.20 27.30 0.00
N MET A 10 16.29 26.31 0.01
CA MET A 10 15.34 26.06 1.12
C MET A 10 16.02 25.53 2.39
N TRP A 11 17.27 25.07 2.29
CA TRP A 11 18.11 24.63 3.40
C TRP A 11 19.44 25.39 3.38
N THR A 12 19.88 25.79 4.57
CA THR A 12 21.14 26.47 4.83
C THR A 12 22.30 25.48 4.94
N ASP A 13 23.52 25.96 4.67
CA ASP A 13 24.75 25.17 4.85
C ASP A 13 24.84 24.60 6.28
N ALA A 14 24.48 25.40 7.28
CA ALA A 14 24.47 24.96 8.68
C ALA A 14 23.51 23.79 8.94
N GLU A 15 22.33 23.78 8.32
CA GLU A 15 21.38 22.66 8.43
C GLU A 15 21.96 21.40 7.79
N ILE A 16 22.61 21.49 6.62
CA ILE A 16 23.18 20.36 5.89
C ILE A 16 24.44 19.81 6.59
N ASP A 17 25.31 20.69 7.05
CA ASP A 17 26.55 20.33 7.75
C ASP A 17 26.26 19.72 9.14
N SER A 18 25.10 20.02 9.74
CA SER A 18 24.69 19.46 11.04
C SER A 18 24.22 18.00 10.99
N LEU A 19 24.02 17.42 9.80
CA LEU A 19 23.48 16.07 9.61
C LEU A 19 24.37 14.95 10.19
N THR A 20 25.65 15.22 10.48
CA THR A 20 26.68 14.20 10.80
C THR A 20 26.78 13.73 12.25
N GLU A 21 26.06 14.30 13.20
CA GLU A 21 26.15 13.85 14.59
C GLU A 21 25.17 12.72 14.87
N ASN A 22 25.53 11.46 14.56
CA ASN A 22 25.11 10.26 15.30
C ASN A 22 25.72 9.00 14.66
N HIS A 23 26.94 8.65 15.06
CA HIS A 23 27.52 7.35 14.76
C HIS A 23 26.64 6.24 15.34
N LYS A 24 26.27 5.28 14.48
CA LYS A 24 25.60 4.03 14.89
C LYS A 24 26.39 3.38 16.00
N SER A 25 25.71 3.04 17.08
CA SER A 25 26.32 2.20 18.10
C SER A 25 26.39 0.77 17.58
N LEU A 26 27.40 0.00 17.99
CA LEU A 26 27.45 -1.45 17.77
C LEU A 26 26.15 -2.14 18.30
N GLU A 27 25.48 -1.50 19.26
CA GLU A 27 24.24 -1.95 19.86
C GLU A 27 23.05 -1.89 18.88
N ASP A 28 22.92 -0.81 18.10
CA ASP A 28 21.84 -0.66 17.10
C ASP A 28 21.90 -1.78 16.04
N HIS A 29 23.11 -2.16 15.62
CA HIS A 29 23.30 -3.25 14.67
C HIS A 29 22.91 -4.62 15.24
N LYS A 30 23.29 -4.91 16.50
CA LYS A 30 22.89 -6.15 17.17
C LYS A 30 21.38 -6.23 17.37
N GLN A 31 20.77 -5.11 17.76
CA GLN A 31 19.32 -5.02 17.91
C GLN A 31 18.61 -5.27 16.58
N MET A 32 19.09 -4.68 15.49
CA MET A 32 18.51 -4.87 14.15
C MET A 32 18.57 -6.34 13.71
N GLU A 33 19.71 -7.01 13.86
CA GLU A 33 19.85 -8.44 13.51
C GLU A 33 18.94 -9.34 14.36
N ALA A 34 18.83 -9.07 15.67
CA ALA A 34 17.91 -9.80 16.53
C ALA A 34 16.44 -9.64 16.09
N LEU A 35 16.03 -8.41 15.76
CA LEU A 35 14.68 -8.13 15.27
C LEU A 35 14.39 -8.78 13.90
N ILE A 36 15.38 -8.80 13.00
CA ILE A 36 15.26 -9.50 11.71
C ILE A 36 15.00 -10.99 11.95
N GLU A 37 15.74 -11.61 12.86
CA GLU A 37 15.56 -13.04 13.16
C GLU A 37 14.22 -13.33 13.85
N GLU A 38 13.77 -12.48 14.76
CA GLU A 38 12.44 -12.60 15.36
C GLU A 38 11.32 -12.52 14.31
N VAL A 39 11.38 -11.54 13.40
CA VAL A 39 10.40 -11.41 12.31
C VAL A 39 10.46 -12.61 11.35
N ARG A 40 11.66 -13.11 11.04
CA ARG A 40 11.82 -14.33 10.22
C ARG A 40 11.16 -15.54 10.88
N ASN A 41 11.30 -15.69 12.19
CA ASN A 41 10.66 -16.76 12.94
C ASN A 41 9.13 -16.63 12.94
N ILE A 42 8.60 -15.41 12.90
CA ILE A 42 7.17 -15.19 12.69
C ILE A 42 6.73 -15.76 11.34
N PHE A 43 7.42 -15.44 10.23
CA PHE A 43 7.10 -15.99 8.91
C PHE A 43 7.08 -17.53 8.91
N HIS A 44 8.07 -18.17 9.55
CA HIS A 44 8.13 -19.64 9.65
C HIS A 44 7.01 -20.25 10.51
N SER A 45 6.39 -19.47 11.39
CA SER A 45 5.37 -19.96 12.33
C SER A 45 3.92 -19.81 11.81
N THR A 46 3.73 -19.19 10.64
CA THR A 46 2.41 -18.84 10.07
C THR A 46 1.66 -20.00 9.39
N GLU A 47 1.96 -21.28 9.70
CA GLU A 47 1.49 -22.45 8.94
C GLU A 47 -0.02 -22.42 8.62
N ASN A 48 -0.88 -22.42 9.64
CA ASN A 48 -2.35 -22.42 9.49
C ASN A 48 -3.03 -21.12 10.00
N GLY A 49 -2.23 -20.13 10.41
CA GLY A 49 -2.73 -18.94 11.10
C GLY A 49 -2.76 -19.07 12.62
N LYS A 50 -2.44 -17.99 13.35
CA LYS A 50 -2.66 -17.90 14.79
C LYS A 50 -3.60 -16.73 15.10
N ILE A 51 -4.67 -17.01 15.83
CA ILE A 51 -5.68 -16.01 16.19
C ILE A 51 -5.90 -16.08 17.70
N ILE A 52 -6.12 -14.92 18.33
CA ILE A 52 -6.46 -14.84 19.76
C ILE A 52 -7.79 -15.55 20.07
N PRO A 53 -8.05 -15.88 21.36
CA PRO A 53 -9.31 -16.49 21.75
C PRO A 53 -10.55 -15.66 21.38
N SER A 54 -11.59 -16.34 20.90
CA SER A 54 -12.94 -15.80 20.84
C SER A 54 -13.76 -16.40 21.98
N ALA A 55 -14.06 -15.60 22.99
CA ALA A 55 -14.92 -16.04 24.09
C ALA A 55 -16.33 -16.43 23.59
N TYR A 56 -16.83 -15.74 22.55
CA TYR A 56 -18.11 -16.07 21.93
C TYR A 56 -18.14 -17.48 21.35
N ASP A 57 -17.15 -17.82 20.51
CA ASP A 57 -17.08 -19.14 19.88
C ASP A 57 -16.69 -20.21 20.88
N THR A 58 -15.78 -19.90 21.81
CA THR A 58 -15.41 -20.82 22.91
C THR A 58 -16.64 -21.20 23.75
N ALA A 59 -17.54 -20.25 24.01
CA ALA A 59 -18.82 -20.52 24.66
C ALA A 59 -19.72 -21.45 23.83
N TRP A 60 -19.78 -21.31 22.51
CA TRP A 60 -20.52 -22.25 21.66
C TRP A 60 -19.93 -23.66 21.66
N ILE A 61 -18.60 -23.79 21.62
CA ILE A 61 -17.92 -25.09 21.71
C ILE A 61 -18.15 -25.73 23.08
N ALA A 62 -18.14 -24.95 24.16
CA ALA A 62 -18.40 -25.43 25.51
C ALA A 62 -19.81 -26.01 25.70
N ARG A 63 -20.79 -25.64 24.86
CA ARG A 63 -22.16 -26.19 24.92
C ARG A 63 -22.29 -27.60 24.37
N ILE A 64 -21.30 -28.08 23.61
CA ILE A 64 -21.38 -29.37 22.94
C ILE A 64 -21.42 -30.49 23.99
N PRO A 65 -22.48 -31.31 24.05
CA PRO A 65 -22.54 -32.44 24.97
C PRO A 65 -21.61 -33.57 24.53
N SER A 66 -21.04 -34.29 25.48
CA SER A 66 -20.19 -35.44 25.18
C SER A 66 -20.99 -36.55 24.52
N ILE A 67 -20.40 -37.15 23.48
CA ILE A 67 -21.00 -38.30 22.78
C ILE A 67 -21.11 -39.50 23.73
N ASP A 68 -20.16 -39.65 24.64
CA ASP A 68 -20.11 -40.77 25.58
C ASP A 68 -20.95 -40.51 26.84
N ASN A 69 -21.03 -39.26 27.29
CA ASN A 69 -21.84 -38.86 28.43
C ASN A 69 -22.48 -37.47 28.23
N PRO A 70 -23.75 -37.40 27.78
CA PRO A 70 -24.43 -36.12 27.52
C PRO A 70 -24.56 -35.18 28.73
N SER A 71 -24.35 -35.67 29.96
CA SER A 71 -24.35 -34.84 31.17
C SER A 71 -23.04 -34.07 31.38
N GLN A 72 -22.08 -34.18 30.47
CA GLN A 72 -20.79 -33.51 30.52
C GLN A 72 -20.48 -32.84 29.17
N PRO A 73 -19.70 -31.75 29.17
CA PRO A 73 -19.23 -31.15 27.92
C PRO A 73 -18.26 -32.09 27.19
N GLN A 74 -18.35 -32.13 25.86
CA GLN A 74 -17.39 -32.82 24.99
C GLN A 74 -15.97 -32.21 25.13
N PHE A 75 -15.91 -30.91 25.43
CA PHE A 75 -14.67 -30.14 25.59
C PHE A 75 -14.66 -29.45 26.96
N PRO A 76 -14.43 -30.17 28.08
CA PRO A 76 -14.45 -29.58 29.42
C PRO A 76 -13.46 -28.43 29.61
N GLN A 77 -12.35 -28.44 28.86
CA GLN A 77 -11.35 -27.40 28.87
C GLN A 77 -11.87 -26.04 28.38
N THR A 78 -12.79 -25.99 27.41
CA THR A 78 -13.36 -24.72 26.93
C THR A 78 -14.31 -24.11 27.95
N LEU A 79 -15.08 -24.94 28.65
CA LEU A 79 -15.91 -24.48 29.78
C LEU A 79 -15.03 -23.91 30.90
N LYS A 80 -13.94 -24.59 31.24
CA LYS A 80 -12.97 -24.11 32.23
C LYS A 80 -12.34 -22.77 31.81
N TRP A 81 -11.99 -22.62 30.53
CA TRP A 81 -11.45 -21.36 30.02
C TRP A 81 -12.44 -20.20 30.23
N ILE A 82 -13.74 -20.41 29.95
CA ILE A 82 -14.77 -19.37 30.18
C ILE A 82 -14.79 -18.94 31.65
N VAL A 83 -14.80 -19.91 32.57
CA VAL A 83 -14.79 -19.64 34.01
C VAL A 83 -13.59 -18.79 34.44
N CYS A 84 -12.42 -19.07 33.88
CA CYS A 84 -11.16 -18.41 34.25
C CYS A 84 -10.93 -17.05 33.56
N ASN A 85 -11.73 -16.66 32.56
CA ASN A 85 -11.50 -15.47 31.74
C ASN A 85 -12.64 -14.44 31.80
N GLN A 86 -13.46 -14.46 32.87
CA GLN A 86 -14.39 -13.36 33.14
C GLN A 86 -13.63 -12.12 33.61
N LEU A 87 -14.00 -10.97 33.07
CA LEU A 87 -13.38 -9.70 33.39
C LEU A 87 -13.97 -9.08 34.65
N ILE A 88 -13.29 -8.06 35.18
CA ILE A 88 -13.64 -7.43 36.46
C ILE A 88 -15.04 -6.81 36.43
N ASP A 89 -15.45 -6.28 35.28
CA ASP A 89 -16.78 -5.70 35.06
C ASP A 89 -17.90 -6.74 34.88
N GLY A 90 -17.58 -8.04 34.95
CA GLY A 90 -18.51 -9.15 34.76
C GLY A 90 -18.68 -9.60 33.31
N SER A 91 -18.04 -8.93 32.35
CA SER A 91 -18.13 -9.27 30.93
C SER A 91 -17.04 -10.25 30.46
N TRP A 92 -17.12 -10.67 29.20
CA TRP A 92 -16.06 -11.43 28.52
C TRP A 92 -15.63 -10.75 27.21
N GLY A 93 -14.33 -10.81 26.89
CA GLY A 93 -13.74 -10.34 25.64
C GLY A 93 -12.30 -9.87 25.84
N GLY A 94 -11.70 -9.19 24.86
CA GLY A 94 -10.35 -8.63 25.00
C GLY A 94 -10.32 -7.36 25.86
N ASP A 95 -9.22 -7.12 26.57
CA ASP A 95 -9.05 -5.94 27.44
C ASP A 95 -8.67 -4.67 26.67
N SER A 96 -8.09 -4.81 25.47
CA SER A 96 -7.49 -3.69 24.73
C SER A 96 -8.47 -2.87 23.90
N PHE A 97 -9.70 -3.35 23.65
CA PHE A 97 -10.68 -2.63 22.83
C PHE A 97 -12.11 -2.93 23.28
N TYR A 98 -12.87 -1.89 23.62
CA TYR A 98 -14.24 -2.01 24.16
C TYR A 98 -15.27 -1.54 23.13
N LEU A 99 -15.98 -2.50 22.52
CA LEU A 99 -17.17 -2.25 21.73
C LEU A 99 -18.40 -2.75 22.51
N PRO A 100 -19.30 -1.86 22.99
CA PRO A 100 -20.38 -2.26 23.89
C PRO A 100 -21.28 -3.37 23.32
N HIS A 101 -21.67 -3.26 22.04
CA HIS A 101 -22.51 -4.27 21.39
C HIS A 101 -21.80 -5.62 21.23
N VAL A 102 -20.52 -5.64 20.84
CA VAL A 102 -19.74 -6.89 20.76
C VAL A 102 -19.59 -7.52 22.16
N ARG A 103 -19.36 -6.70 23.18
CA ARG A 103 -19.21 -7.13 24.57
C ARG A 103 -20.49 -7.76 25.12
N LEU A 104 -21.65 -7.18 24.81
CA LEU A 104 -22.96 -7.74 25.12
C LEU A 104 -23.16 -9.13 24.51
N LEU A 105 -22.84 -9.27 23.21
CA LEU A 105 -22.99 -10.54 22.50
C LEU A 105 -22.11 -11.64 23.10
N ILE A 106 -20.83 -11.33 23.33
CA ILE A 106 -19.87 -12.28 23.90
C ILE A 106 -20.30 -12.72 25.31
N THR A 107 -20.62 -11.75 26.17
CA THR A 107 -20.98 -12.00 27.57
C THR A 107 -22.21 -12.87 27.67
N LEU A 108 -23.25 -12.56 26.88
CA LEU A 108 -24.48 -13.35 26.87
C LEU A 108 -24.22 -14.80 26.43
N SER A 109 -23.36 -15.01 25.43
CA SER A 109 -22.99 -16.36 24.98
C SER A 109 -22.31 -17.17 26.08
N CYS A 110 -21.39 -16.55 26.83
CA CYS A 110 -20.65 -17.18 27.94
C CYS A 110 -21.57 -17.52 29.12
N VAL A 111 -22.46 -16.59 29.50
CA VAL A 111 -23.45 -16.80 30.57
C VAL A 111 -24.36 -18.00 30.26
N ILE A 112 -24.83 -18.10 29.01
CA ILE A 112 -25.66 -19.23 28.57
C ILE A 112 -24.87 -20.55 28.68
N ALA A 113 -23.60 -20.57 28.25
CA ALA A 113 -22.77 -21.78 28.33
C ALA A 113 -22.56 -22.25 29.79
N LEU A 114 -22.29 -21.32 30.72
CA LEU A 114 -22.16 -21.64 32.14
C LEU A 114 -23.48 -22.15 32.73
N ARG A 115 -24.61 -21.53 32.36
CA ARG A 115 -25.95 -21.93 32.83
C ARG A 115 -26.35 -23.32 32.35
N ILE A 116 -26.04 -23.68 31.10
CA ILE A 116 -26.36 -25.01 30.54
C ILE A 116 -25.74 -26.15 31.38
N TRP A 117 -24.55 -25.92 31.94
CA TRP A 117 -23.85 -26.90 32.76
C TRP A 117 -24.05 -26.72 34.26
N GLU A 118 -24.87 -25.76 34.69
CA GLU A 118 -25.14 -25.43 36.10
C GLU A 118 -23.86 -25.19 36.94
N VAL A 119 -22.87 -24.50 36.35
CA VAL A 119 -21.58 -24.19 37.00
C VAL A 119 -21.40 -22.70 37.27
N GLU A 120 -20.67 -22.39 38.35
CA GLU A 120 -20.13 -21.04 38.62
C GLU A 120 -21.19 -19.91 38.65
N GLU A 121 -22.20 -20.08 39.51
CA GLU A 121 -23.35 -19.16 39.64
C GLU A 121 -22.95 -17.69 39.89
N THR A 122 -21.82 -17.45 40.55
CA THR A 122 -21.31 -16.09 40.80
C THR A 122 -20.92 -15.39 39.50
N GLN A 123 -20.23 -16.08 38.60
CA GLN A 123 -19.80 -15.56 37.30
C GLN A 123 -21.03 -15.35 36.41
N VAL A 124 -22.00 -16.27 36.47
CA VAL A 124 -23.30 -16.14 35.79
C VAL A 124 -24.01 -14.85 36.23
N GLN A 125 -24.14 -14.61 37.53
CA GLN A 125 -24.82 -13.42 38.05
C GLN A 125 -24.10 -12.12 37.62
N LYS A 126 -22.78 -12.07 37.74
CA LYS A 126 -21.98 -10.90 37.27
C LYS A 126 -22.19 -10.62 35.78
N GLY A 127 -22.26 -11.66 34.95
CA GLY A 127 -22.51 -11.51 33.52
C GLY A 127 -23.92 -11.00 33.22
N ILE A 128 -24.94 -11.47 33.95
CA ILE A 128 -26.31 -10.96 33.85
C ILE A 128 -26.37 -9.48 34.24
N ASP A 129 -25.72 -9.11 35.36
CA ASP A 129 -25.66 -7.73 35.83
C ASP A 129 -25.02 -6.82 34.79
N PHE A 130 -23.91 -7.26 34.19
CA PHE A 130 -23.26 -6.54 33.09
C PHE A 130 -24.22 -6.33 31.90
N VAL A 131 -24.89 -7.39 31.42
CA VAL A 131 -25.81 -7.31 30.27
C VAL A 131 -26.97 -6.37 30.56
N ASN A 132 -27.60 -6.47 31.73
CA ASN A 132 -28.70 -5.58 32.14
C ASN A 132 -28.23 -4.12 32.23
N ASN A 133 -27.08 -3.87 32.85
CA ASN A 133 -26.51 -2.53 32.99
C ASN A 133 -26.20 -1.94 31.61
N GLN A 134 -25.47 -2.65 30.75
CA GLN A 134 -25.10 -2.15 29.42
C GLN A 134 -26.31 -1.94 28.51
N THR A 135 -27.29 -2.84 28.52
CA THR A 135 -28.52 -2.65 27.71
C THR A 135 -29.36 -1.47 28.18
N SER A 136 -29.30 -1.09 29.46
CA SER A 136 -29.98 0.10 29.99
C SER A 136 -29.35 1.43 29.56
N LEU A 137 -28.08 1.43 29.13
CA LEU A 137 -27.36 2.63 28.69
C LEU A 137 -27.73 3.05 27.25
N TYR A 138 -28.33 2.16 26.47
CA TYR A 138 -28.83 2.45 25.13
C TYR A 138 -30.15 3.23 25.21
N LEU A 139 -30.05 4.57 25.18
CA LEU A 139 -31.18 5.49 25.40
C LEU A 139 -31.69 6.20 24.12
N ASP A 140 -30.87 6.29 23.06
CA ASP A 140 -31.18 7.06 21.84
C ASP A 140 -31.52 6.16 20.63
N GLU A 141 -32.56 6.51 19.87
CA GLU A 141 -32.99 5.79 18.67
C GLU A 141 -31.98 5.86 17.50
N THR A 142 -31.14 6.89 17.48
CA THR A 142 -30.17 7.11 16.40
C THR A 142 -29.01 6.13 16.44
N GLU A 143 -28.61 5.64 17.62
CA GLU A 143 -27.52 4.66 17.79
C GLU A 143 -27.86 3.29 17.20
N TYR A 144 -29.16 2.92 17.13
CA TYR A 144 -29.61 1.61 16.63
C TYR A 144 -29.39 1.40 15.14
N SER A 145 -29.43 2.48 14.36
CA SER A 145 -29.27 2.43 12.90
C SER A 145 -27.84 2.09 12.45
N SER A 146 -26.88 2.16 13.38
CA SER A 146 -25.45 1.91 13.14
C SER A 146 -24.98 0.48 13.50
N LEU A 147 -25.86 -0.34 14.10
CA LEU A 147 -25.49 -1.67 14.56
C LEU A 147 -25.38 -2.67 13.38
N PRO A 148 -24.33 -3.51 13.33
CA PRO A 148 -24.18 -4.51 12.28
C PRO A 148 -25.36 -5.49 12.25
N SER A 149 -25.85 -5.82 11.06
CA SER A 149 -26.95 -6.80 10.89
C SER A 149 -26.64 -8.16 11.53
N GLY A 150 -25.39 -8.62 11.44
CA GLY A 150 -24.93 -9.83 12.11
C GLY A 150 -25.08 -9.81 13.63
N PHE A 151 -24.83 -8.66 14.28
CA PHE A 151 -25.03 -8.50 15.71
C PHE A 151 -26.52 -8.67 16.08
N VAL A 152 -27.42 -8.01 15.35
CA VAL A 152 -28.86 -8.04 15.65
C VAL A 152 -29.42 -9.46 15.55
N ILE A 153 -29.02 -10.22 14.53
CA ILE A 153 -29.44 -11.62 14.33
C ILE A 153 -28.98 -12.50 15.49
N LEU A 154 -27.67 -12.45 15.82
CA LEU A 154 -27.06 -13.30 16.84
C LEU A 154 -27.55 -12.93 18.25
N PHE A 155 -27.52 -11.65 18.61
CA PHE A 155 -27.86 -11.19 19.95
C PHE A 155 -29.32 -11.49 20.31
N SER A 156 -30.24 -11.23 19.39
CA SER A 156 -31.66 -11.51 19.57
C SER A 156 -31.96 -13.01 19.66
N SER A 157 -31.19 -13.85 18.96
CA SER A 157 -31.31 -15.31 19.09
C SER A 157 -30.86 -15.77 20.49
N LEU A 158 -29.71 -15.28 20.97
CA LEU A 158 -29.24 -15.57 22.33
C LEU A 158 -30.18 -15.04 23.41
N LEU A 159 -30.85 -13.90 23.21
CA LEU A 159 -31.85 -13.40 24.15
C LEU A 159 -33.05 -14.35 24.30
N LYS A 160 -33.49 -14.99 23.21
CA LYS A 160 -34.54 -16.02 23.26
C LYS A 160 -34.09 -17.25 24.05
N GLU A 161 -32.85 -17.70 23.83
CA GLU A 161 -32.26 -18.81 24.59
C GLU A 161 -32.14 -18.47 26.08
N ALA A 162 -31.68 -17.26 26.40
CA ALA A 162 -31.52 -16.80 27.77
C ALA A 162 -32.86 -16.77 28.53
N HIS A 163 -33.93 -16.35 27.86
CA HIS A 163 -35.29 -16.43 28.40
C HIS A 163 -35.72 -17.87 28.69
N ALA A 164 -35.48 -18.80 27.74
CA ALA A 164 -35.81 -20.21 27.92
C ALA A 164 -35.05 -20.83 29.11
N LEU A 165 -33.85 -20.34 29.40
CA LEU A 165 -33.03 -20.73 30.56
C LEU A 165 -33.35 -19.94 31.85
N SER A 166 -34.40 -19.10 31.85
CA SER A 166 -34.78 -18.27 32.99
C SER A 166 -33.64 -17.37 33.52
N LEU A 167 -32.73 -16.94 32.63
CA LEU A 167 -31.75 -15.91 32.97
C LEU A 167 -32.49 -14.58 33.12
N GLY A 168 -32.36 -13.91 34.27
CA GLY A 168 -33.10 -12.70 34.66
C GLY A 168 -32.74 -11.44 33.84
N ILE A 169 -32.75 -11.54 32.52
CA ILE A 169 -32.49 -10.46 31.57
C ILE A 169 -33.83 -9.81 31.21
N SER A 170 -33.92 -8.49 31.36
CA SER A 170 -35.18 -7.77 31.19
C SER A 170 -35.57 -7.59 29.71
N HIS A 171 -36.63 -8.28 29.26
CA HIS A 171 -37.20 -8.09 27.91
C HIS A 171 -37.98 -6.78 27.74
N GLU A 172 -38.27 -6.10 28.84
CA GLU A 172 -39.08 -4.88 28.82
C GLU A 172 -38.29 -3.64 28.38
N LEU A 173 -36.95 -3.74 28.33
CA LEU A 173 -36.09 -2.65 27.91
C LEU A 173 -36.36 -2.26 26.44
N PRO A 174 -36.52 -0.95 26.14
CA PRO A 174 -36.79 -0.46 24.78
C PRO A 174 -35.78 -0.97 23.74
N PHE A 175 -34.49 -0.99 24.09
CA PHE A 175 -33.42 -1.52 23.24
C PHE A 175 -33.67 -2.97 22.81
N ILE A 176 -33.97 -3.85 23.78
CA ILE A 176 -34.19 -5.28 23.52
C ILE A 176 -35.42 -5.50 22.62
N LYS A 177 -36.53 -4.81 22.92
CA LYS A 177 -37.74 -4.85 22.08
C LYS A 177 -37.44 -4.42 20.65
N LYS A 178 -36.65 -3.36 20.48
CA LYS A 178 -36.25 -2.86 19.17
C LYS A 178 -35.38 -3.87 18.41
N MET A 179 -34.38 -4.48 19.07
CA MET A 179 -33.52 -5.49 18.44
C MET A 179 -34.32 -6.70 17.95
N LEU A 180 -35.26 -7.19 18.77
CA LEU A 180 -36.16 -8.29 18.37
C LEU A 180 -37.01 -7.92 17.15
N ALA A 181 -37.58 -6.71 17.13
CA ALA A 181 -38.37 -6.22 15.99
C ALA A 181 -37.53 -6.07 14.70
N ILE A 182 -36.30 -5.55 14.81
CA ILE A 182 -35.38 -5.45 13.66
C ILE A 182 -35.01 -6.84 13.15
N ARG A 183 -34.73 -7.80 14.04
CA ARG A 183 -34.46 -9.19 13.63
C ARG A 183 -35.63 -9.77 12.87
N GLU A 184 -36.85 -9.63 13.37
CA GLU A 184 -38.04 -10.15 12.65
C GLU A 184 -38.17 -9.58 11.24
N ALA A 185 -37.90 -8.27 11.08
CA ALA A 185 -37.90 -7.65 9.77
C ALA A 185 -36.77 -8.21 8.87
N GLN A 186 -35.56 -8.38 9.40
CA GLN A 186 -34.42 -8.96 8.68
C GLN A 186 -34.69 -10.40 8.25
N LEU A 187 -35.24 -11.23 9.15
CA LEU A 187 -35.55 -12.63 8.87
C LEU A 187 -36.59 -12.79 7.75
N LYS A 188 -37.60 -11.91 7.68
CA LYS A 188 -38.58 -11.90 6.59
C LYS A 188 -37.96 -11.60 5.22
N GLY A 189 -36.81 -10.92 5.20
CA GLY A 189 -36.07 -10.59 3.99
C GLY A 189 -35.11 -11.68 3.52
N ILE A 190 -34.91 -12.76 4.29
CA ILE A 190 -33.98 -13.83 3.91
C ILE A 190 -34.66 -14.77 2.91
N ASP A 191 -34.04 -14.93 1.75
CA ASP A 191 -34.42 -15.98 0.81
C ASP A 191 -33.86 -17.34 1.28
N MET A 192 -34.73 -18.15 1.88
CA MET A 192 -34.38 -19.48 2.37
C MET A 192 -34.05 -20.47 1.25
N GLY A 193 -34.51 -20.24 0.02
CA GLY A 193 -34.11 -21.02 -1.14
C GLY A 193 -32.65 -20.77 -1.49
N VAL A 194 -32.24 -19.50 -1.50
CA VAL A 194 -30.84 -19.10 -1.70
C VAL A 194 -29.95 -19.59 -0.56
N LEU A 195 -30.35 -19.40 0.70
CA LEU A 195 -29.55 -19.82 1.87
C LEU A 195 -29.27 -21.33 1.91
N HIS A 196 -30.22 -22.16 1.45
CA HIS A 196 -30.04 -23.61 1.39
C HIS A 196 -29.34 -24.11 0.12
N SER A 197 -29.28 -23.31 -0.94
CA SER A 197 -28.70 -23.70 -2.23
C SER A 197 -27.29 -23.15 -2.46
N LEU A 198 -27.01 -21.95 -1.96
CA LEU A 198 -25.74 -21.24 -2.14
C LEU A 198 -25.06 -21.02 -0.78
N THR A 199 -23.73 -20.97 -0.81
CA THR A 199 -22.93 -20.60 0.37
C THR A 199 -22.92 -19.08 0.49
N THR A 200 -23.54 -18.52 1.52
CA THR A 200 -23.64 -17.06 1.74
C THR A 200 -22.91 -16.63 3.01
N PRO A 201 -22.42 -15.38 3.11
CA PRO A 201 -21.76 -14.85 4.31
C PRO A 201 -22.62 -14.97 5.57
N LEU A 202 -23.94 -14.98 5.42
CA LEU A 202 -24.88 -15.15 6.52
C LEU A 202 -24.72 -16.51 7.25
N LEU A 203 -24.19 -17.53 6.56
CA LEU A 203 -23.92 -18.84 7.16
C LEU A 203 -22.77 -18.82 8.18
N VAL A 204 -22.01 -17.72 8.29
CA VAL A 204 -21.02 -17.49 9.38
C VAL A 204 -21.70 -17.23 10.73
N SER A 205 -22.99 -16.90 10.71
CA SER A 205 -23.84 -16.59 11.88
C SER A 205 -25.04 -17.54 11.98
N LEU A 206 -24.87 -18.78 11.53
CA LEU A 206 -25.93 -19.78 11.40
C LEU A 206 -26.60 -20.13 12.75
N GLU A 207 -25.83 -20.05 13.83
CA GLU A 207 -26.27 -20.20 15.20
C GLU A 207 -27.34 -19.17 15.62
N GLY A 208 -27.43 -18.04 14.91
CA GLY A 208 -28.49 -17.05 15.11
C GLY A 208 -29.76 -17.29 14.29
N LEU A 209 -29.79 -18.33 13.45
CA LEU A 209 -30.87 -18.64 12.50
C LEU A 209 -31.49 -20.02 12.71
N GLN A 210 -31.20 -20.68 13.84
CA GLN A 210 -31.54 -22.07 14.11
C GLN A 210 -33.00 -22.44 13.82
N GLU A 211 -33.95 -21.53 14.05
CA GLU A 211 -35.37 -21.80 13.87
C GLU A 211 -35.84 -21.85 12.41
N LEU A 212 -35.01 -21.42 11.45
CA LEU A 212 -35.38 -21.33 10.03
C LEU A 212 -34.71 -22.41 9.17
N ILE A 213 -33.70 -23.09 9.69
CA ILE A 213 -32.75 -23.85 8.88
C ILE A 213 -33.18 -25.31 8.69
N ASP A 214 -33.07 -25.79 7.45
CA ASP A 214 -33.04 -27.22 7.14
C ASP A 214 -31.61 -27.75 7.25
N TRP A 215 -31.30 -28.36 8.40
CA TRP A 215 -29.97 -28.84 8.74
C TRP A 215 -29.39 -29.85 7.74
N ARG A 216 -30.24 -30.65 7.08
CA ARG A 216 -29.77 -31.62 6.07
C ARG A 216 -29.25 -30.92 4.81
N LYS A 217 -29.88 -29.81 4.42
CA LYS A 217 -29.44 -29.02 3.26
C LYS A 217 -28.17 -28.25 3.59
N ILE A 218 -28.08 -27.67 4.78
CA ILE A 218 -26.89 -26.95 5.25
C ILE A 218 -25.67 -27.85 5.37
N LEU A 219 -25.83 -29.10 5.79
CA LEU A 219 -24.70 -30.03 5.91
C LEU A 219 -23.95 -30.20 4.56
N ASN A 220 -24.68 -30.21 3.45
CA ASN A 220 -24.11 -30.27 2.09
C ASN A 220 -23.37 -28.98 1.67
N ARG A 221 -23.38 -27.94 2.49
CA ARG A 221 -22.69 -26.66 2.25
C ARG A 221 -21.41 -26.49 3.08
N CYS A 222 -21.14 -27.40 4.02
CA CYS A 222 -19.89 -27.42 4.77
C CYS A 222 -18.69 -27.63 3.83
N SER A 223 -17.52 -27.15 4.25
CA SER A 223 -16.26 -27.40 3.55
C SER A 223 -15.95 -28.90 3.47
N LYS A 224 -14.96 -29.27 2.66
CA LYS A 224 -14.49 -30.67 2.57
C LYS A 224 -14.05 -31.22 3.92
N ASP A 225 -13.52 -30.33 4.76
CA ASP A 225 -13.02 -30.61 6.11
C ASP A 225 -14.11 -30.50 7.19
N GLY A 226 -15.38 -30.31 6.81
CA GLY A 226 -16.52 -30.36 7.73
C GLY A 226 -16.87 -29.07 8.45
N TYR A 227 -16.23 -27.96 8.11
CA TYR A 227 -16.48 -26.67 8.76
C TYR A 227 -17.35 -25.75 7.90
N MET A 228 -18.12 -24.88 8.57
CA MET A 228 -18.90 -23.84 7.89
C MET A 228 -18.12 -22.53 7.87
N LEU A 229 -17.53 -22.16 6.73
CA LEU A 229 -16.93 -20.81 6.51
C LEU A 229 -15.91 -20.37 7.58
N GLY A 230 -15.11 -21.31 8.05
CA GLY A 230 -14.18 -21.15 9.16
C GLY A 230 -14.83 -20.87 10.51
N SER A 231 -16.15 -20.67 10.61
CA SER A 231 -16.90 -20.30 11.81
C SER A 231 -17.01 -21.46 12.80
N LEU A 232 -16.39 -21.34 13.98
CA LEU A 232 -16.45 -22.37 15.02
C LEU A 232 -17.83 -22.45 15.66
N ALA A 233 -18.45 -21.31 16.00
CA ALA A 233 -19.81 -21.29 16.55
C ALA A 233 -20.84 -21.92 15.60
N SER A 234 -20.81 -21.58 14.30
CA SER A 234 -21.75 -22.16 13.34
C SER A 234 -21.48 -23.65 13.12
N THR A 235 -20.22 -24.07 13.09
CA THR A 235 -19.86 -25.49 12.97
C THR A 235 -20.31 -26.29 14.21
N ALA A 236 -20.16 -25.74 15.41
CA ALA A 236 -20.67 -26.33 16.64
C ALA A 236 -22.21 -26.45 16.62
N CYS A 237 -22.89 -25.42 16.14
CA CYS A 237 -24.33 -25.42 16.00
C CYS A 237 -24.80 -26.52 15.04
N ILE A 238 -24.17 -26.64 13.86
CA ILE A 238 -24.47 -27.72 12.90
C ILE A 238 -24.24 -29.09 13.54
N PHE A 239 -23.12 -29.27 14.25
CA PHE A 239 -22.85 -30.54 14.94
C PHE A 239 -23.94 -30.89 15.96
N MET A 240 -24.34 -29.95 16.82
CA MET A 240 -25.36 -30.20 17.84
C MET A 240 -26.72 -30.58 17.24
N HIS A 241 -27.06 -30.10 16.04
CA HIS A 241 -28.32 -30.43 15.35
C HIS A 241 -28.24 -31.69 14.46
N THR A 242 -27.05 -32.10 14.01
CA THR A 242 -26.91 -33.16 12.99
C THR A 242 -26.11 -34.38 13.45
N GLY A 243 -25.23 -34.23 14.44
CA GLY A 243 -24.25 -35.24 14.83
C GLY A 243 -23.18 -35.51 13.77
N ASP A 244 -22.94 -34.61 12.82
CA ASP A 244 -21.98 -34.84 11.74
C ASP A 244 -20.54 -35.02 12.24
N LYS A 245 -19.90 -36.10 11.81
CA LYS A 245 -18.57 -36.48 12.28
C LYS A 245 -17.48 -35.51 11.82
N LYS A 246 -17.60 -34.94 10.62
CA LYS A 246 -16.58 -34.03 10.09
C LYS A 246 -16.61 -32.69 10.83
N CYS A 247 -17.79 -32.19 11.17
CA CYS A 247 -17.92 -31.01 12.03
C CYS A 247 -17.18 -31.22 13.35
N LEU A 248 -17.37 -32.38 13.99
CA LEU A 248 -16.68 -32.69 15.24
C LEU A 248 -15.18 -32.86 15.06
N GLU A 249 -14.72 -33.59 14.03
CA GLU A 249 -13.30 -33.76 13.73
C GLU A 249 -12.59 -32.41 13.56
N PHE A 250 -13.22 -31.47 12.85
CA PHE A 250 -12.71 -30.11 12.70
C PHE A 250 -12.64 -29.35 14.02
N ILE A 251 -13.72 -29.35 14.82
CA ILE A 251 -13.73 -28.68 16.12
C ILE A 251 -12.64 -29.26 17.02
N ASN A 252 -12.50 -30.59 17.04
CA ASN A 252 -11.52 -31.29 17.86
C ASN A 252 -10.08 -30.95 17.42
N LEU A 253 -9.84 -30.83 16.11
CA LEU A 253 -8.57 -30.34 15.56
C LEU A 253 -8.25 -28.92 16.09
N VAL A 254 -9.19 -27.98 15.97
CA VAL A 254 -8.97 -26.59 16.40
C VAL A 254 -8.76 -26.50 17.91
N VAL A 255 -9.56 -27.20 18.72
CA VAL A 255 -9.39 -27.25 20.18
C VAL A 255 -8.04 -27.88 20.54
N THR A 256 -7.59 -28.92 19.83
CA THR A 256 -6.27 -29.54 20.07
C THR A 256 -5.13 -28.56 19.78
N ILE A 257 -5.26 -27.74 18.74
CA ILE A 257 -4.27 -26.72 18.36
C ILE A 257 -4.24 -25.58 19.38
N CYS A 258 -5.40 -25.11 19.83
CA CYS A 258 -5.52 -23.97 20.73
C CYS A 258 -5.36 -24.31 22.21
N GLY A 259 -5.58 -25.57 22.59
CA GLY A 259 -5.52 -26.06 23.97
C GLY A 259 -6.86 -25.99 24.67
N ASP A 260 -7.29 -24.81 25.12
CA ASP A 260 -8.45 -24.61 25.99
C ASP A 260 -9.45 -23.56 25.49
N TYR A 261 -9.23 -22.96 24.33
CA TYR A 261 -10.14 -22.01 23.69
C TYR A 261 -10.27 -22.28 22.19
N VAL A 262 -11.12 -21.52 21.49
CA VAL A 262 -11.11 -21.46 20.03
C VAL A 262 -11.15 -20.02 19.50
N PRO A 263 -10.63 -19.74 18.30
CA PRO A 263 -10.77 -18.44 17.65
C PRO A 263 -12.15 -18.27 16.99
N CYS A 264 -12.42 -17.07 16.47
CA CYS A 264 -13.69 -16.77 15.79
C CYS A 264 -13.78 -17.31 14.36
N PHE A 265 -12.63 -17.60 13.75
CA PHE A 265 -12.54 -18.35 12.50
C PHE A 265 -11.23 -19.15 12.43
N TYR A 266 -11.20 -20.22 11.64
CA TYR A 266 -9.99 -20.99 11.36
C TYR A 266 -10.16 -21.82 10.07
N PRO A 267 -9.11 -22.03 9.23
CA PRO A 267 -7.76 -21.43 9.29
C PRO A 267 -7.73 -19.97 8.80
N SER A 268 -6.57 -19.31 8.93
CA SER A 268 -6.34 -17.95 8.41
C SER A 268 -5.04 -17.83 7.62
N ASP A 269 -4.65 -18.93 6.95
CA ASP A 269 -3.33 -19.11 6.35
C ASP A 269 -3.05 -18.16 5.18
N PHE A 270 -4.05 -17.81 4.36
CA PHE A 270 -3.86 -16.82 3.29
C PHE A 270 -3.86 -15.40 3.82
N HIS A 271 -4.85 -15.06 4.63
CA HIS A 271 -5.00 -13.71 5.18
C HIS A 271 -3.75 -13.28 5.95
N GLU A 272 -3.24 -14.14 6.84
CA GLU A 272 -2.06 -13.84 7.65
C GLU A 272 -0.78 -13.70 6.82
N ARG A 273 -0.57 -14.56 5.81
CA ARG A 273 0.59 -14.48 4.91
C ARG A 273 0.58 -13.21 4.08
N LEU A 274 -0.56 -12.90 3.46
CA LEU A 274 -0.69 -11.72 2.61
C LEU A 274 -0.53 -10.44 3.43
N LEU A 275 -1.12 -10.39 4.62
CA LEU A 275 -0.99 -9.25 5.52
C LEU A 275 0.45 -9.11 6.04
N ALA A 276 1.16 -10.20 6.34
CA ALA A 276 2.57 -10.17 6.71
C ALA A 276 3.45 -9.60 5.61
N ILE A 277 3.22 -10.02 4.35
CA ILE A 277 3.95 -9.49 3.19
C ILE A 277 3.65 -8.01 3.00
N ASP A 278 2.38 -7.62 2.97
CA ASP A 278 1.98 -6.21 2.80
C ASP A 278 2.60 -5.34 3.89
N THR A 279 2.62 -5.82 5.13
CA THR A 279 3.20 -5.12 6.28
C THR A 279 4.70 -4.88 6.11
N VAL A 280 5.49 -5.93 5.80
CA VAL A 280 6.94 -5.75 5.67
C VAL A 280 7.33 -4.91 4.46
N GLU A 281 6.54 -4.95 3.39
CA GLU A 281 6.76 -4.14 2.19
C GLU A 281 6.43 -2.67 2.45
N THR A 282 5.26 -2.36 3.02
CA THR A 282 4.87 -0.98 3.36
C THR A 282 5.80 -0.37 4.40
N LEU A 283 6.30 -1.16 5.37
CA LEU A 283 7.30 -0.73 6.34
C LEU A 283 8.73 -0.60 5.76
N GLY A 284 8.94 -0.90 4.49
CA GLY A 284 10.25 -0.76 3.83
C GLY A 284 11.29 -1.80 4.27
N ILE A 285 10.90 -2.82 5.05
CA ILE A 285 11.79 -3.85 5.60
C ILE A 285 11.73 -5.18 4.82
N GLY A 286 10.89 -5.28 3.79
CA GLY A 286 10.73 -6.50 2.97
C GLY A 286 12.03 -7.01 2.34
N ARG A 287 13.04 -6.15 2.15
CA ARG A 287 14.35 -6.55 1.60
C ARG A 287 15.11 -7.57 2.45
N TYR A 288 14.80 -7.69 3.75
CA TYR A 288 15.38 -8.68 4.66
C TYR A 288 14.71 -10.05 4.57
N PHE A 289 13.53 -10.12 3.95
CA PHE A 289 12.62 -11.28 3.98
C PHE A 289 12.29 -11.82 2.58
N LYS A 290 13.16 -11.59 1.59
CA LYS A 290 12.89 -11.96 0.18
C LYS A 290 12.57 -13.46 0.01
N LYS A 291 13.20 -14.34 0.78
CA LYS A 291 12.98 -15.80 0.69
C LYS A 291 11.64 -16.18 1.32
N GLU A 292 11.35 -15.61 2.48
CA GLU A 292 10.14 -15.82 3.27
C GLU A 292 8.91 -15.31 2.50
N ILE A 293 9.00 -14.10 1.92
CA ILE A 293 7.97 -13.53 1.03
C ILE A 293 7.73 -14.46 -0.16
N LYS A 294 8.80 -14.91 -0.83
CA LYS A 294 8.66 -15.82 -1.97
C LYS A 294 7.97 -17.14 -1.59
N HIS A 295 8.36 -17.77 -0.48
CA HIS A 295 7.73 -19.00 -0.02
C HIS A 295 6.25 -18.81 0.32
N ALA A 296 5.91 -17.69 0.98
CA ALA A 296 4.52 -17.36 1.30
C ALA A 296 3.68 -17.11 0.03
N LEU A 297 4.23 -16.41 -0.96
CA LEU A 297 3.56 -16.19 -2.25
C LEU A 297 3.43 -17.46 -3.08
N ASP A 298 4.46 -18.31 -3.14
CA ASP A 298 4.38 -19.62 -3.81
C ASP A 298 3.29 -20.49 -3.18
N TYR A 299 3.08 -20.38 -1.86
CA TYR A 299 1.99 -21.06 -1.17
C TYR A 299 0.62 -20.48 -1.58
N VAL A 300 0.43 -19.17 -1.51
CA VAL A 300 -0.85 -18.54 -1.90
C VAL A 300 -1.17 -18.83 -3.38
N TYR A 301 -0.19 -18.69 -4.26
CA TYR A 301 -0.36 -18.91 -5.71
C TYR A 301 -0.76 -20.34 -6.05
N ARG A 302 -0.24 -21.33 -5.30
CA ARG A 302 -0.61 -22.75 -5.49
C ARG A 302 -2.12 -23.00 -5.36
N PHE A 303 -2.80 -22.21 -4.54
CA PHE A 303 -4.23 -22.33 -4.28
C PHE A 303 -5.04 -21.19 -4.89
N TRP A 304 -4.39 -20.33 -5.70
CA TRP A 304 -5.06 -19.25 -6.39
C TRP A 304 -6.04 -19.81 -7.43
N THR A 305 -7.23 -19.22 -7.52
CA THR A 305 -8.24 -19.63 -8.50
C THR A 305 -8.83 -18.42 -9.22
N ASP A 306 -9.37 -18.64 -10.41
CA ASP A 306 -10.13 -17.62 -11.16
C ASP A 306 -11.41 -17.19 -10.42
N GLY A 307 -11.84 -17.98 -9.42
CA GLY A 307 -12.97 -17.67 -8.54
C GLY A 307 -12.57 -16.89 -7.29
N GLY A 308 -11.33 -16.41 -7.16
CA GLY A 308 -10.85 -15.67 -5.99
C GLY A 308 -10.39 -16.57 -4.86
N ILE A 309 -10.07 -15.94 -3.72
CA ILE A 309 -9.63 -16.62 -2.49
C ILE A 309 -10.39 -16.09 -1.26
N GLY A 310 -10.51 -16.95 -0.25
CA GLY A 310 -10.97 -16.60 1.09
C GLY A 310 -9.81 -16.30 2.03
N ARG A 311 -10.06 -16.40 3.34
CA ARG A 311 -9.05 -16.18 4.39
C ARG A 311 -8.12 -17.37 4.54
N GLY A 312 -8.62 -18.56 4.21
CA GLY A 312 -7.86 -19.78 4.20
C GLY A 312 -8.09 -20.67 2.98
N ARG A 313 -7.23 -21.68 2.84
CA ARG A 313 -7.11 -22.54 1.64
C ARG A 313 -8.35 -23.33 1.23
N HIS A 314 -9.25 -23.63 2.16
CA HIS A 314 -10.45 -24.44 1.91
C HIS A 314 -11.74 -23.66 2.19
N ASP A 315 -11.65 -22.34 2.27
CA ASP A 315 -12.82 -21.48 2.44
C ASP A 315 -13.74 -21.61 1.23
N THR A 316 -15.02 -21.88 1.51
CA THR A 316 -16.06 -22.01 0.49
C THR A 316 -16.63 -20.65 0.06
N ILE A 317 -16.26 -19.57 0.75
CA ILE A 317 -16.54 -18.18 0.37
C ILE A 317 -15.24 -17.43 0.20
N VAL A 318 -15.18 -16.74 -0.92
CA VAL A 318 -14.14 -15.78 -1.27
C VAL A 318 -14.59 -14.38 -0.90
N ASN A 319 -13.63 -13.52 -0.56
CA ASN A 319 -13.90 -12.14 -0.21
C ASN A 319 -12.99 -11.19 -1.00
N VAL A 320 -13.47 -9.98 -1.22
CA VAL A 320 -12.79 -8.99 -2.06
C VAL A 320 -11.50 -8.50 -1.42
N ASN A 321 -11.38 -8.51 -0.08
CA ASN A 321 -10.20 -8.03 0.63
C ASN A 321 -8.98 -8.92 0.33
N ASP A 322 -9.09 -10.21 0.68
CA ASP A 322 -8.03 -11.19 0.46
C ASP A 322 -7.76 -11.41 -1.03
N THR A 323 -8.81 -11.45 -1.85
CA THR A 323 -8.64 -11.59 -3.31
C THR A 323 -7.90 -10.38 -3.91
N SER A 324 -8.28 -9.15 -3.55
CA SER A 324 -7.62 -7.96 -4.09
C SER A 324 -6.19 -7.79 -3.58
N MET A 325 -5.94 -8.10 -2.30
CA MET A 325 -4.60 -8.09 -1.72
C MET A 325 -3.71 -9.17 -2.35
N GLY A 326 -4.22 -10.40 -2.45
CA GLY A 326 -3.54 -11.52 -3.10
C GLY A 326 -3.20 -11.21 -4.56
N PHE A 327 -4.17 -10.76 -5.34
CA PHE A 327 -3.96 -10.33 -6.72
C PHE A 327 -2.85 -9.27 -6.83
N ARG A 328 -2.94 -8.21 -6.00
CA ARG A 328 -1.99 -7.10 -6.05
C ARG A 328 -0.57 -7.57 -5.78
N ILE A 329 -0.36 -8.29 -4.68
CA ILE A 329 0.98 -8.71 -4.27
C ILE A 329 1.52 -9.77 -5.26
N LEU A 330 0.72 -10.74 -5.67
CA LEU A 330 1.11 -11.73 -6.68
C LEU A 330 1.57 -11.05 -7.98
N ARG A 331 0.78 -10.10 -8.51
CA ARG A 331 1.14 -9.37 -9.72
C ARG A 331 2.43 -8.56 -9.56
N LEU A 332 2.58 -7.81 -8.46
CA LEU A 332 3.78 -7.02 -8.21
C LEU A 332 5.05 -7.89 -8.12
N HIS A 333 4.91 -9.14 -7.66
CA HIS A 333 6.00 -10.12 -7.62
C HIS A 333 6.19 -10.91 -8.92
N GLY A 334 5.36 -10.68 -9.94
CA GLY A 334 5.51 -11.26 -11.28
C GLY A 334 4.81 -12.60 -11.48
N TYR A 335 3.87 -12.96 -10.61
CA TYR A 335 2.99 -14.11 -10.82
C TYR A 335 1.90 -13.77 -11.85
N ASP A 336 1.51 -14.76 -12.64
CA ASP A 336 0.47 -14.61 -13.65
C ASP A 336 -0.92 -14.70 -13.00
N VAL A 337 -1.59 -13.55 -12.89
CA VAL A 337 -2.93 -13.40 -12.31
C VAL A 337 -3.79 -12.48 -13.19
N SER A 338 -5.05 -12.89 -13.41
CA SER A 338 -6.01 -12.18 -14.26
C SER A 338 -6.96 -11.30 -13.44
N SER A 339 -7.23 -10.08 -13.90
CA SER A 339 -8.18 -9.17 -13.24
C SER A 339 -9.62 -9.70 -13.24
N GLU A 340 -9.93 -10.66 -14.11
CA GLU A 340 -11.26 -11.29 -14.19
C GLU A 340 -11.70 -11.96 -12.89
N VAL A 341 -10.75 -12.28 -12.00
CA VAL A 341 -11.03 -12.77 -10.65
C VAL A 341 -11.96 -11.83 -9.85
N LEU A 342 -11.94 -10.53 -10.16
CA LEU A 342 -12.74 -9.51 -9.48
C LEU A 342 -14.22 -9.52 -9.90
N LYS A 343 -14.55 -10.16 -11.03
CA LYS A 343 -15.90 -10.18 -11.62
C LYS A 343 -16.96 -10.73 -10.68
N ILE A 344 -16.58 -11.69 -9.83
CA ILE A 344 -17.49 -12.33 -8.86
C ILE A 344 -18.05 -11.33 -7.84
N PHE A 345 -17.32 -10.25 -7.56
CA PHE A 345 -17.71 -9.21 -6.61
C PHE A 345 -18.53 -8.09 -7.26
N LYS A 346 -18.69 -8.10 -8.59
CA LYS A 346 -19.38 -7.07 -9.35
C LYS A 346 -20.83 -7.48 -9.68
N ASN A 347 -21.79 -6.57 -9.48
CA ASN A 347 -23.17 -6.78 -9.91
C ASN A 347 -23.42 -6.29 -11.36
N GLU A 348 -24.62 -6.53 -11.89
CA GLU A 348 -25.00 -6.13 -13.25
C GLU A 348 -25.00 -4.61 -13.47
N LYS A 349 -25.11 -3.82 -12.40
CA LYS A 349 -25.03 -2.35 -12.43
C LYS A 349 -23.59 -1.83 -12.37
N GLY A 350 -22.62 -2.72 -12.24
CA GLY A 350 -21.21 -2.38 -12.12
C GLY A 350 -20.74 -1.99 -10.72
N GLU A 351 -21.54 -2.25 -9.69
CA GLU A 351 -21.18 -2.01 -8.30
C GLU A 351 -20.42 -3.19 -7.70
N PHE A 352 -19.44 -2.91 -6.85
CA PHE A 352 -18.64 -3.92 -6.17
C PHE A 352 -19.09 -4.12 -4.72
N PHE A 353 -18.88 -5.34 -4.21
CA PHE A 353 -19.29 -5.80 -2.89
C PHE A 353 -18.19 -6.61 -2.23
N SER A 354 -18.28 -6.81 -0.91
CA SER A 354 -17.29 -7.59 -0.16
C SER A 354 -17.29 -9.07 -0.52
N PHE A 355 -18.44 -9.60 -0.92
CA PHE A 355 -18.67 -11.02 -1.15
C PHE A 355 -19.52 -11.23 -2.42
N ALA A 356 -19.51 -12.47 -2.93
CA ALA A 356 -20.19 -12.83 -4.16
C ALA A 356 -21.74 -12.74 -4.10
N ASP A 357 -22.31 -12.66 -2.90
CA ASP A 357 -23.75 -12.49 -2.68
C ASP A 357 -24.25 -11.06 -2.95
N LYS A 358 -23.32 -10.10 -3.10
CA LYS A 358 -23.59 -8.71 -3.49
C LYS A 358 -24.49 -7.96 -2.50
N THR A 359 -24.35 -8.23 -1.21
CA THR A 359 -25.22 -7.66 -0.17
C THR A 359 -24.61 -6.50 0.60
N HIS A 360 -23.29 -6.51 0.83
CA HIS A 360 -22.63 -5.54 1.71
C HIS A 360 -21.22 -5.17 1.25
N ARG A 361 -20.69 -4.07 1.80
CA ARG A 361 -19.38 -3.49 1.48
C ARG A 361 -18.64 -3.18 2.79
N GLU A 362 -17.46 -3.75 2.92
CA GLU A 362 -16.52 -3.47 4.00
C GLU A 362 -15.47 -2.48 3.52
N VAL A 363 -15.14 -1.51 4.37
CA VAL A 363 -14.18 -0.45 4.04
C VAL A 363 -12.82 -1.03 3.66
N GLU A 364 -12.34 -2.03 4.41
CA GLU A 364 -11.07 -2.70 4.15
C GLU A 364 -11.06 -3.38 2.78
N GLY A 365 -12.13 -4.12 2.44
CA GLY A 365 -12.28 -4.74 1.13
C GLY A 365 -12.29 -3.72 -0.01
N MET A 366 -12.97 -2.58 0.15
CA MET A 366 -13.00 -1.52 -0.85
C MET A 366 -11.65 -0.79 -0.98
N LEU A 367 -10.92 -0.60 0.13
CA LEU A 367 -9.57 -0.04 0.11
C LEU A 367 -8.57 -0.97 -0.58
N SER A 368 -8.61 -2.27 -0.27
CA SER A 368 -7.78 -3.28 -0.94
C SER A 368 -8.08 -3.37 -2.43
N LEU A 369 -9.36 -3.31 -2.82
CA LEU A 369 -9.76 -3.25 -4.23
C LEU A 369 -9.30 -1.96 -4.91
N TYR A 370 -9.36 -0.81 -4.24
CA TYR A 370 -8.83 0.46 -4.75
C TYR A 370 -7.32 0.38 -4.99
N LYS A 371 -6.53 -0.11 -4.02
CA LYS A 371 -5.08 -0.31 -4.19
C LYS A 371 -4.77 -1.29 -5.32
N CYS A 372 -5.52 -2.38 -5.39
CA CYS A 372 -5.43 -3.39 -6.45
C CYS A 372 -5.65 -2.77 -7.83
N SER A 373 -6.72 -2.00 -8.01
CA SER A 373 -7.12 -1.41 -9.31
C SER A 373 -6.05 -0.52 -9.97
N GLN A 374 -5.10 0.00 -9.19
CA GLN A 374 -4.08 0.94 -9.65
C GLN A 374 -2.87 0.26 -10.31
N ILE A 375 -2.76 -1.07 -10.21
CA ILE A 375 -1.72 -1.86 -10.89
C ILE A 375 -2.25 -2.54 -12.16
N ALA A 376 -3.23 -1.89 -12.81
CA ALA A 376 -3.84 -2.34 -14.06
C ALA A 376 -2.82 -2.46 -15.19
N PHE A 377 -3.09 -3.37 -16.12
CA PHE A 377 -2.45 -3.49 -17.43
C PHE A 377 -3.38 -2.98 -18.55
N PRO A 378 -2.85 -2.65 -19.74
CA PRO A 378 -3.66 -2.18 -20.86
C PRO A 378 -4.78 -3.16 -21.21
N GLY A 379 -5.99 -2.64 -21.43
CA GLY A 379 -7.18 -3.42 -21.81
C GLY A 379 -7.95 -4.04 -20.64
N GLU A 380 -7.49 -3.93 -19.39
CA GLU A 380 -8.20 -4.46 -18.22
C GLU A 380 -9.37 -3.55 -17.78
N THR A 381 -10.50 -3.62 -18.52
CA THR A 381 -11.73 -2.86 -18.21
C THR A 381 -12.20 -3.09 -16.76
N MET A 382 -12.04 -4.32 -16.26
CA MET A 382 -12.38 -4.69 -14.89
C MET A 382 -11.65 -3.83 -13.84
N MET A 383 -10.38 -3.52 -14.07
CA MET A 383 -9.57 -2.69 -13.17
C MET A 383 -10.01 -1.22 -13.22
N LYS A 384 -10.32 -0.71 -14.41
CA LYS A 384 -10.83 0.66 -14.59
C LYS A 384 -12.14 0.87 -13.85
N GLU A 385 -13.09 -0.04 -14.01
CA GLU A 385 -14.38 0.01 -13.32
C GLU A 385 -14.22 -0.10 -11.80
N ALA A 386 -13.33 -0.99 -11.33
CA ALA A 386 -13.01 -1.14 -9.91
C ALA A 386 -12.44 0.16 -9.32
N LYS A 387 -11.49 0.80 -10.03
CA LYS A 387 -10.89 2.09 -9.62
C LYS A 387 -11.96 3.16 -9.48
N THR A 388 -12.78 3.38 -10.51
CA THR A 388 -13.84 4.41 -10.52
C THR A 388 -14.84 4.19 -9.39
N PHE A 389 -15.31 2.95 -9.21
CA PHE A 389 -16.29 2.63 -8.17
C PHE A 389 -15.71 2.84 -6.76
N THR A 390 -14.55 2.26 -6.49
CA THR A 390 -13.96 2.28 -5.14
C THR A 390 -13.46 3.67 -4.76
N GLU A 391 -12.94 4.45 -5.71
CA GLU A 391 -12.56 5.83 -5.46
C GLU A 391 -13.77 6.68 -5.03
N SER A 392 -14.90 6.56 -5.73
CA SER A 392 -16.13 7.24 -5.37
C SER A 392 -16.63 6.81 -3.98
N TYR A 393 -16.65 5.50 -3.72
CA TYR A 393 -17.05 4.95 -2.42
C TYR A 393 -16.21 5.50 -1.26
N LEU A 394 -14.88 5.48 -1.40
CA LEU A 394 -13.94 5.92 -0.37
C LEU A 394 -14.00 7.46 -0.15
N ARG A 395 -14.20 8.25 -1.21
CA ARG A 395 -14.40 9.71 -1.09
C ARG A 395 -15.70 10.04 -0.35
N ASN A 396 -16.80 9.38 -0.70
CA ASN A 396 -18.08 9.55 -0.01
C ASN A 396 -17.98 9.14 1.46
N LEU A 397 -17.27 8.05 1.76
CA LEU A 397 -17.01 7.60 3.14
C LEU A 397 -16.24 8.66 3.94
N ARG A 398 -15.24 9.31 3.33
CA ARG A 398 -14.46 10.38 3.97
C ARG A 398 -15.32 11.59 4.33
N GLU A 399 -16.32 11.90 3.51
CA GLU A 399 -17.22 13.05 3.69
C GLU A 399 -18.38 12.78 4.66
N ALA A 400 -18.79 11.51 4.81
CA ALA A 400 -19.85 11.09 5.71
C ALA A 400 -19.40 11.14 7.19
N LYS A 401 -19.75 12.22 7.90
CA LYS A 401 -19.36 12.44 9.31
C LYS A 401 -20.01 11.51 10.36
N HIS A 402 -21.13 10.83 10.04
CA HIS A 402 -21.98 10.22 11.08
C HIS A 402 -22.33 8.73 10.91
N SER A 403 -22.26 8.12 9.72
CA SER A 403 -22.81 6.77 9.53
C SER A 403 -21.80 5.61 9.66
N CYS A 404 -20.50 5.90 9.75
CA CYS A 404 -19.45 4.86 9.68
C CYS A 404 -18.27 5.07 10.63
N ALA A 405 -18.42 5.88 11.68
CA ALA A 405 -17.33 6.18 12.63
C ALA A 405 -16.68 4.91 13.21
N LEU A 406 -17.49 3.90 13.56
CA LEU A 406 -17.03 2.62 14.09
C LEU A 406 -16.17 1.82 13.10
N ALA A 407 -16.52 1.75 11.81
CA ALA A 407 -15.69 1.09 10.82
C ALA A 407 -14.43 1.92 10.52
N ARG A 408 -14.57 3.26 10.47
CA ARG A 408 -13.47 4.19 10.23
C ARG A 408 -12.38 4.13 11.32
N ASP A 409 -12.78 3.98 12.57
CA ASP A 409 -11.87 3.90 13.71
C ASP A 409 -11.21 2.53 13.84
N VAL A 410 -11.86 1.45 13.35
CA VAL A 410 -11.35 0.07 13.41
C VAL A 410 -10.49 -0.30 12.19
N THR A 411 -10.81 0.20 10.98
CA THR A 411 -10.06 -0.10 9.74
C THR A 411 -9.09 1.02 9.30
N GLY A 412 -8.93 2.07 10.11
CA GLY A 412 -7.96 3.15 9.93
C GLY A 412 -8.30 4.16 8.83
N SER A 413 -8.87 5.30 9.21
CA SER A 413 -9.04 6.49 8.35
C SER A 413 -7.76 6.87 7.59
N PHE A 414 -6.62 6.72 8.24
CA PHE A 414 -5.32 7.07 7.69
C PHE A 414 -5.00 6.32 6.39
N GLY A 415 -5.30 5.01 6.33
CA GLY A 415 -5.04 4.20 5.13
C GLY A 415 -5.85 4.67 3.93
N VAL A 416 -7.10 5.09 4.16
CA VAL A 416 -7.98 5.64 3.12
C VAL A 416 -7.47 7.02 2.65
N ASP A 417 -7.12 7.90 3.59
CA ASP A 417 -6.65 9.25 3.26
C ASP A 417 -5.34 9.22 2.48
N TYR A 418 -4.38 8.38 2.90
CA TYR A 418 -3.12 8.21 2.19
C TYR A 418 -3.34 7.65 0.78
N ALA A 419 -4.13 6.58 0.65
CA ALA A 419 -4.39 5.95 -0.64
C ALA A 419 -5.06 6.91 -1.63
N LEU A 420 -6.09 7.65 -1.19
CA LEU A 420 -6.80 8.63 -2.04
C LEU A 420 -5.93 9.85 -2.41
N LYS A 421 -4.97 10.23 -1.55
CA LYS A 421 -4.09 11.37 -1.79
C LYS A 421 -2.97 11.03 -2.77
N TYR A 422 -2.27 9.92 -2.55
CA TYR A 422 -1.05 9.61 -3.29
C TYR A 422 -1.26 8.54 -4.38
N GLY A 423 -2.09 7.53 -4.14
CA GLY A 423 -2.23 6.40 -5.06
C GLY A 423 -0.90 5.66 -5.34
N PHE A 424 -0.94 4.66 -6.21
CA PHE A 424 0.20 3.80 -6.53
C PHE A 424 1.28 4.53 -7.33
N HIS A 425 0.87 5.35 -8.31
CA HIS A 425 1.80 6.08 -9.18
C HIS A 425 2.33 7.38 -8.59
N ARG A 426 1.98 7.75 -7.34
CA ARG A 426 2.58 8.92 -6.64
C ARG A 426 3.08 8.58 -5.23
N SER A 427 3.12 7.30 -4.87
CA SER A 427 3.65 6.86 -3.58
C SER A 427 5.09 6.40 -3.72
N LEU A 428 6.02 7.11 -3.06
CA LEU A 428 7.42 6.71 -2.96
C LEU A 428 7.64 5.85 -1.71
N PRO A 429 8.42 4.75 -1.79
CA PRO A 429 8.63 3.81 -0.69
C PRO A 429 8.92 4.45 0.65
N ARG A 430 9.89 5.37 0.72
CA ARG A 430 10.28 6.00 2.00
C ARG A 430 9.23 6.91 2.60
N LEU A 431 8.44 7.57 1.76
CA LEU A 431 7.33 8.41 2.22
C LEU A 431 6.18 7.56 2.71
N GLU A 432 5.86 6.48 1.99
CA GLU A 432 4.85 5.52 2.43
C GLU A 432 5.22 4.90 3.76
N THR A 433 6.45 4.37 3.88
CA THR A 433 6.97 3.83 5.14
C THR A 433 6.90 4.86 6.26
N ARG A 434 7.33 6.11 6.02
CA ARG A 434 7.30 7.15 7.05
C ARG A 434 5.87 7.47 7.49
N SER A 435 4.96 7.62 6.54
CA SER A 435 3.54 7.85 6.81
C SER A 435 2.92 6.71 7.61
N TYR A 436 3.22 5.47 7.25
CA TYR A 436 2.74 4.29 7.96
C TYR A 436 3.23 4.27 9.41
N ILE A 437 4.54 4.48 9.62
CA ILE A 437 5.13 4.52 10.96
C ILE A 437 4.54 5.64 11.84
N ASP A 438 4.28 6.83 11.26
CA ASP A 438 3.75 7.97 12.00
C ASP A 438 2.24 7.86 12.31
N GLY A 439 1.46 7.28 11.39
CA GLY A 439 0.00 7.44 11.39
C GLY A 439 -0.83 6.15 11.48
N PHE A 440 -0.25 4.99 11.17
CA PHE A 440 -1.01 3.74 11.14
C PHE A 440 -0.14 2.54 11.54
N TRP A 441 -0.33 2.06 12.76
CA TRP A 441 0.39 0.91 13.27
C TRP A 441 -0.53 -0.29 13.53
N LEU A 442 -0.21 -1.43 12.91
CA LEU A 442 -1.02 -2.64 13.02
C LEU A 442 -0.99 -3.28 14.40
N ALA A 443 0.03 -3.05 15.24
CA ALA A 443 0.05 -3.77 16.52
C ALA A 443 -1.13 -3.39 17.41
N ASP A 444 -1.57 -2.14 17.39
CA ASP A 444 -2.70 -1.68 18.20
C ASP A 444 -4.06 -1.99 17.59
N ASN A 445 -4.10 -2.44 16.32
CA ASN A 445 -5.34 -2.70 15.63
C ASN A 445 -6.01 -4.00 16.11
N SER A 446 -7.34 -3.94 16.19
CA SER A 446 -8.20 -5.11 16.33
C SER A 446 -9.11 -5.14 15.11
N TRP A 447 -9.28 -6.29 14.48
CA TRP A 447 -10.21 -6.43 13.37
C TRP A 447 -11.55 -6.93 13.86
N LEU A 448 -12.61 -6.59 13.13
CA LEU A 448 -13.97 -6.99 13.48
C LEU A 448 -14.53 -7.98 12.47
N THR A 449 -15.07 -9.09 12.98
CA THR A 449 -15.93 -10.02 12.22
C THR A 449 -17.25 -10.22 12.99
N LYS A 450 -17.61 -11.45 13.36
CA LYS A 450 -18.59 -11.74 14.41
C LYS A 450 -18.08 -11.31 15.80
N ALA A 451 -16.76 -11.33 15.96
CA ALA A 451 -16.05 -10.99 17.18
C ALA A 451 -14.81 -10.17 16.82
N LEU A 452 -14.34 -9.37 17.77
CA LEU A 452 -13.04 -8.73 17.67
C LEU A 452 -11.95 -9.79 17.68
N TYR A 453 -11.00 -9.69 16.75
CA TYR A 453 -9.87 -10.60 16.67
C TYR A 453 -8.58 -9.85 16.41
N ARG A 454 -7.50 -10.52 16.78
CA ARG A 454 -6.10 -10.12 16.62
C ARG A 454 -5.33 -11.34 16.16
N LEU A 455 -4.35 -11.11 15.30
CA LEU A 455 -3.42 -12.09 14.76
C LEU A 455 -2.10 -11.86 15.49
N PRO A 456 -1.68 -12.66 16.49
CA PRO A 456 -0.50 -12.36 17.30
C PRO A 456 0.78 -12.18 16.48
N TYR A 457 0.88 -12.85 15.34
CA TYR A 457 1.98 -12.72 14.39
C TYR A 457 1.98 -11.39 13.63
N MET A 458 0.87 -10.66 13.61
CA MET A 458 0.77 -9.29 13.07
C MET A 458 0.69 -8.24 14.18
N ASN A 459 0.02 -8.55 15.29
CA ASN A 459 -0.15 -7.67 16.42
C ASN A 459 1.02 -7.74 17.40
N ASN A 460 2.21 -7.39 16.91
CA ASN A 460 3.40 -7.30 17.75
C ASN A 460 4.28 -6.15 17.29
N ASP A 461 5.03 -5.58 18.23
CA ASP A 461 5.86 -4.40 17.98
C ASP A 461 7.14 -4.68 17.17
N LYS A 462 7.43 -5.94 16.83
CA LYS A 462 8.73 -6.30 16.24
C LYS A 462 8.91 -5.72 14.85
N TYR A 463 7.88 -5.73 14.00
CA TYR A 463 7.99 -5.10 12.68
C TYR A 463 8.20 -3.59 12.79
N LEU A 464 7.46 -2.90 13.68
CA LEU A 464 7.63 -1.45 13.86
C LEU A 464 8.99 -1.12 14.45
N GLN A 465 9.44 -1.84 15.48
CA GLN A 465 10.77 -1.66 16.06
C GLN A 465 11.86 -1.83 14.99
N LEU A 466 11.77 -2.88 14.17
CA LEU A 466 12.69 -3.10 13.07
C LEU A 466 12.62 -1.96 12.05
N ALA A 467 11.42 -1.56 11.64
CA ALA A 467 11.22 -0.48 10.67
C ALA A 467 11.77 0.86 11.17
N LYS A 468 11.62 1.19 12.46
CA LYS A 468 12.17 2.42 13.05
C LYS A 468 13.69 2.43 13.07
N VAL A 469 14.30 1.34 13.58
CA VAL A 469 15.76 1.19 13.64
C VAL A 469 16.34 1.23 12.22
N ASP A 470 15.73 0.50 11.31
CA ASP A 470 16.13 0.43 9.91
C ASP A 470 15.99 1.78 9.20
N PHE A 471 14.84 2.46 9.36
CA PHE A 471 14.58 3.77 8.79
C PHE A 471 15.65 4.78 9.18
N ASN A 472 15.95 4.85 10.48
CA ASN A 472 16.96 5.75 11.02
C ASN A 472 18.38 5.37 10.55
N THR A 473 18.65 4.07 10.44
CA THR A 473 19.94 3.52 9.98
C THR A 473 20.22 3.87 8.52
N VAL A 474 19.20 3.77 7.66
CA VAL A 474 19.27 4.16 6.25
C VAL A 474 19.33 5.68 6.12
N GLN A 475 18.51 6.43 6.87
CA GLN A 475 18.51 7.89 6.86
C GLN A 475 19.90 8.46 7.17
N SER A 476 20.62 7.90 8.16
CA SER A 476 21.99 8.31 8.49
C SER A 476 23.00 8.07 7.34
N ILE A 477 22.83 6.98 6.58
CA ILE A 477 23.65 6.73 5.38
C ILE A 477 23.33 7.79 4.32
N HIS A 478 22.06 8.05 4.09
CA HIS A 478 21.62 9.05 3.12
C HIS A 478 22.10 10.47 3.46
N GLN A 479 22.12 10.82 4.75
CA GLN A 479 22.68 12.07 5.24
C GLN A 479 24.17 12.23 4.89
N THR A 480 24.94 11.15 5.01
CA THR A 480 26.37 11.12 4.64
C THR A 480 26.55 11.29 3.13
N GLU A 481 25.74 10.60 2.32
CA GLU A 481 25.76 10.74 0.86
C GLU A 481 25.35 12.16 0.42
N LEU A 482 24.35 12.74 1.07
CA LEU A 482 23.86 14.10 0.78
C LEU A 482 24.95 15.15 1.03
N GLN A 483 25.74 15.00 2.10
CA GLN A 483 26.90 15.86 2.34
C GLN A 483 27.97 15.73 1.26
N GLN A 484 28.20 14.52 0.73
CA GLN A 484 29.14 14.33 -0.38
C GLN A 484 28.65 15.06 -1.64
N VAL A 485 27.35 14.99 -1.94
CA VAL A 485 26.75 15.74 -3.04
C VAL A 485 26.84 17.24 -2.79
N HIS A 486 26.52 17.70 -1.58
CA HIS A 486 26.59 19.13 -1.22
C HIS A 486 27.99 19.68 -1.40
N LYS A 487 29.00 18.95 -0.91
CA LYS A 487 30.41 19.30 -1.10
C LYS A 487 30.80 19.34 -2.59
N TRP A 488 30.41 18.33 -3.36
CA TRP A 488 30.64 18.31 -4.81
C TRP A 488 30.04 19.53 -5.51
N TRP A 489 28.82 19.95 -5.13
CA TRP A 489 28.16 21.12 -5.70
C TRP A 489 28.96 22.42 -5.44
N ILE A 490 29.47 22.58 -4.22
CA ILE A 490 30.33 23.72 -3.84
C ILE A 490 31.67 23.67 -4.59
N ASP A 491 32.37 22.54 -4.55
CA ASP A 491 33.71 22.35 -5.11
C ASP A 491 33.71 22.50 -6.65
N SER A 492 32.59 22.17 -7.29
CA SER A 492 32.38 22.38 -8.73
C SER A 492 32.14 23.85 -9.12
N GLY A 493 31.97 24.74 -8.13
CA GLY A 493 31.77 26.18 -8.36
C GLY A 493 30.36 26.57 -8.80
N PHE A 494 29.39 25.65 -8.77
CA PHE A 494 28.03 25.89 -9.27
C PHE A 494 27.29 27.00 -8.54
N ARG A 495 27.63 27.30 -7.27
CA ARG A 495 27.08 28.46 -6.52
C ARG A 495 27.37 29.82 -7.18
N LYS A 496 28.37 29.90 -8.07
CA LYS A 496 28.68 31.10 -8.85
C LYS A 496 27.68 31.32 -9.99
N LEU A 497 26.98 30.28 -10.43
CA LEU A 497 25.98 30.33 -11.50
C LEU A 497 24.68 30.91 -10.95
N LYS A 498 24.42 32.20 -11.21
CA LYS A 498 23.23 32.89 -10.70
C LYS A 498 21.98 32.73 -11.57
N PHE A 499 22.12 32.07 -12.71
CA PHE A 499 21.03 31.83 -13.68
C PHE A 499 20.30 30.50 -13.44
N THR A 500 20.71 29.71 -12.46
CA THR A 500 20.09 28.42 -12.15
C THR A 500 19.92 28.27 -10.63
N ARG A 501 18.99 27.40 -10.24
CA ARG A 501 18.61 27.18 -8.84
C ARG A 501 19.47 26.08 -8.21
N GLU A 502 19.80 26.26 -6.93
CA GLU A 502 20.44 25.21 -6.13
C GLU A 502 19.41 24.16 -5.73
N ARG A 503 19.45 22.99 -6.38
CA ARG A 503 18.41 21.93 -6.28
C ARG A 503 18.92 20.56 -5.85
N HIS A 504 20.20 20.43 -5.50
CA HIS A 504 20.82 19.12 -5.20
C HIS A 504 20.13 18.37 -4.06
N MET A 505 19.56 19.08 -3.07
CA MET A 505 18.78 18.50 -1.97
C MET A 505 17.50 17.82 -2.45
N GLU A 506 16.74 18.53 -3.30
CA GLU A 506 15.48 18.03 -3.86
C GLU A 506 15.75 16.83 -4.76
N ILE A 507 16.77 16.92 -5.62
CA ILE A 507 17.13 15.84 -6.55
C ILE A 507 17.65 14.61 -5.80
N TYR A 508 18.45 14.80 -4.74
CA TYR A 508 18.90 13.67 -3.92
C TYR A 508 17.72 12.99 -3.21
N PHE A 509 16.80 13.78 -2.64
CA PHE A 509 15.60 13.25 -2.01
C PHE A 509 14.79 12.38 -2.97
N VAL A 510 14.59 12.83 -4.21
CA VAL A 510 13.84 12.11 -5.24
C VAL A 510 14.34 10.67 -5.40
N VAL A 511 15.66 10.49 -5.55
CA VAL A 511 16.24 9.17 -5.73
C VAL A 511 16.32 8.39 -4.41
N ALA A 512 16.66 9.04 -3.30
CA ALA A 512 16.78 8.40 -1.98
C ALA A 512 15.43 7.93 -1.41
N ALA A 513 14.32 8.58 -1.79
CA ALA A 513 12.98 8.17 -1.39
C ALA A 513 12.46 6.95 -2.16
N GLY A 514 12.96 6.75 -3.39
CA GLY A 514 12.63 5.63 -4.28
C GLY A 514 13.54 4.41 -4.13
N MET A 515 14.85 4.65 -4.16
CA MET A 515 15.91 3.64 -4.14
C MET A 515 16.77 3.84 -2.90
N PHE A 516 16.26 3.37 -1.77
CA PHE A 516 16.77 3.72 -0.44
C PHE A 516 17.77 2.71 0.13
N GLU A 517 17.99 1.58 -0.54
CA GLU A 517 18.80 0.52 0.03
C GLU A 517 20.29 0.93 0.08
N PRO A 518 21.01 0.63 1.18
CA PRO A 518 22.39 1.09 1.38
C PRO A 518 23.36 0.81 0.23
N GLN A 519 23.23 -0.35 -0.42
CA GLN A 519 24.14 -0.78 -1.49
C GLN A 519 24.08 0.07 -2.76
N TYR A 520 23.05 0.89 -2.94
CA TYR A 520 22.87 1.73 -4.15
C TYR A 520 23.40 3.16 -3.99
N GLY A 521 24.27 3.43 -3.00
CA GLY A 521 24.79 4.77 -2.71
C GLY A 521 25.47 5.45 -3.90
N ASP A 522 26.36 4.76 -4.61
CA ASP A 522 27.03 5.31 -5.79
C ASP A 522 26.03 5.65 -6.91
N SER A 523 24.99 4.84 -7.08
CA SER A 523 23.90 5.09 -8.03
C SER A 523 23.08 6.32 -7.66
N ARG A 524 22.73 6.51 -6.37
CA ARG A 524 22.04 7.72 -5.90
C ARG A 524 22.86 8.99 -6.09
N ILE A 525 24.16 8.92 -5.79
CA ILE A 525 25.09 10.05 -5.98
C ILE A 525 25.19 10.38 -7.47
N ALA A 526 25.35 9.37 -8.35
CA ALA A 526 25.40 9.57 -9.79
C ALA A 526 24.10 10.19 -10.32
N PHE A 527 22.94 9.65 -9.93
CA PHE A 527 21.62 10.19 -10.27
C PHE A 527 21.54 11.67 -9.91
N THR A 528 21.97 12.02 -8.69
CA THR A 528 21.88 13.38 -8.20
C THR A 528 22.81 14.33 -8.94
N LYS A 529 24.08 13.93 -9.15
CA LYS A 529 25.05 14.76 -9.88
C LYS A 529 24.60 15.00 -11.32
N VAL A 530 24.13 13.96 -12.00
CA VAL A 530 23.61 14.07 -13.37
C VAL A 530 22.35 14.93 -13.43
N GLY A 531 21.38 14.71 -12.53
CA GLY A 531 20.18 15.54 -12.46
C GLY A 531 20.49 17.02 -12.20
N CYS A 532 21.45 17.31 -11.32
CA CYS A 532 21.91 18.68 -11.06
C CYS A 532 22.54 19.31 -12.31
N LEU A 533 23.39 18.58 -13.02
CA LEU A 533 24.01 19.05 -14.26
C LEU A 533 22.96 19.30 -15.35
N LEU A 534 21.94 18.43 -15.46
CA LEU A 534 20.84 18.62 -16.41
C LEU A 534 20.07 19.90 -16.12
N VAL A 535 19.71 20.19 -14.87
CA VAL A 535 19.04 21.45 -14.50
C VAL A 535 19.91 22.66 -14.83
N VAL A 536 21.22 22.60 -14.53
CA VAL A 536 22.15 23.70 -14.85
C VAL A 536 22.24 23.93 -16.35
N LEU A 537 22.29 22.86 -17.15
CA LEU A 537 22.46 22.95 -18.60
C LEU A 537 21.16 23.29 -19.32
N ASP A 538 20.00 22.86 -18.81
CA ASP A 538 18.66 23.26 -19.25
C ASP A 538 18.49 24.79 -19.14
N ASP A 539 18.72 25.35 -17.94
CA ASP A 539 18.68 26.81 -17.73
C ASP A 539 19.72 27.56 -18.59
N LEU A 540 20.88 26.93 -18.84
CA LEU A 540 21.94 27.49 -19.67
C LEU A 540 21.51 27.62 -21.14
N TYR A 541 20.89 26.58 -21.71
CA TYR A 541 20.52 26.50 -23.12
C TYR A 541 19.23 27.28 -23.41
N ASP A 542 18.24 27.20 -22.53
CA ASP A 542 16.90 27.73 -22.82
C ASP A 542 16.76 29.21 -22.48
N LYS A 543 17.50 29.71 -21.48
CA LYS A 543 17.26 31.05 -20.90
C LYS A 543 18.47 31.97 -20.88
N TYR A 544 19.66 31.43 -20.66
CA TYR A 544 20.81 32.26 -20.31
C TYR A 544 21.75 32.56 -21.48
N SER A 545 22.13 31.55 -22.26
CA SER A 545 23.23 31.65 -23.23
C SER A 545 22.80 32.17 -24.59
N SER A 546 23.73 32.81 -25.32
CA SER A 546 23.54 33.08 -26.74
C SER A 546 23.75 31.82 -27.59
N SER A 547 23.29 31.85 -28.85
CA SER A 547 23.54 30.74 -29.78
C SER A 547 25.05 30.49 -29.99
N GLU A 548 25.87 31.54 -30.00
CA GLU A 548 27.32 31.42 -30.11
C GLU A 548 27.93 30.75 -28.88
N GLU A 549 27.45 31.07 -27.68
CA GLU A 549 27.89 30.44 -26.43
C GLU A 549 27.51 28.94 -26.38
N ILE A 550 26.30 28.59 -26.84
CA ILE A 550 25.86 27.20 -26.99
C ILE A 550 26.76 26.44 -27.98
N MET A 551 27.06 27.05 -29.13
CA MET A 551 27.96 26.44 -30.12
C MET A 551 29.37 26.21 -29.55
N LEU A 552 29.89 27.16 -28.77
CA LEU A 552 31.18 27.01 -28.09
C LEU A 552 31.16 25.85 -27.08
N PHE A 553 30.10 25.74 -26.26
CA PHE A 553 29.95 24.64 -25.32
C PHE A 553 29.91 23.28 -26.04
N ASN A 554 29.07 23.16 -27.07
CA ASN A 554 28.93 21.95 -27.88
C ASN A 554 30.26 21.54 -28.54
N GLU A 555 31.03 22.49 -29.06
CA GLU A 555 32.34 22.21 -29.67
C GLU A 555 33.36 21.73 -28.63
N ALA A 556 33.38 22.32 -27.43
CA ALA A 556 34.23 21.83 -26.34
C ALA A 556 33.84 20.41 -25.90
N PHE A 557 32.53 20.11 -25.82
CA PHE A 557 32.04 18.77 -25.53
C PHE A 557 32.47 17.76 -26.60
N ASN A 558 32.28 18.07 -27.87
CA ASN A 558 32.65 17.17 -28.97
C ASN A 558 34.14 16.85 -29.01
N ARG A 559 34.99 17.83 -28.69
CA ARG A 559 36.45 17.64 -28.61
C ARG A 559 36.91 16.98 -27.32
N TRP A 560 36.11 17.08 -26.25
CA TRP A 560 36.40 16.56 -24.92
C TRP A 560 37.76 17.02 -24.37
N ASP A 561 38.13 18.28 -24.63
CA ASP A 561 39.42 18.89 -24.28
C ASP A 561 39.25 20.14 -23.40
N VAL A 562 39.78 20.06 -22.16
CA VAL A 562 39.73 21.14 -21.15
C VAL A 562 40.55 22.36 -21.52
N ASN A 563 41.48 22.28 -22.47
CA ASN A 563 42.30 23.43 -22.86
C ASN A 563 41.52 24.45 -23.69
N ILE A 564 40.41 24.03 -24.31
CA ILE A 564 39.60 24.87 -25.20
C ILE A 564 38.76 25.87 -24.39
N VAL A 565 38.44 25.56 -23.13
CA VAL A 565 37.59 26.42 -22.29
C VAL A 565 38.33 27.57 -21.63
N VAL A 566 39.65 27.70 -21.83
CA VAL A 566 40.47 28.78 -21.24
C VAL A 566 40.01 30.17 -21.72
N CYS A 567 39.51 30.26 -22.96
CA CYS A 567 39.04 31.51 -23.57
C CYS A 567 37.52 31.70 -23.53
N MET A 568 36.79 30.80 -22.87
CA MET A 568 35.32 30.87 -22.79
C MET A 568 34.85 31.79 -21.64
N PRO A 569 33.61 32.32 -21.72
CA PRO A 569 32.99 32.99 -20.58
C PRO A 569 33.04 32.13 -19.32
N GLU A 570 33.24 32.76 -18.16
CA GLU A 570 33.46 32.04 -16.89
C GLU A 570 32.31 31.07 -16.55
N HIS A 571 31.06 31.44 -16.85
CA HIS A 571 29.90 30.58 -16.60
C HIS A 571 29.88 29.33 -17.49
N ILE A 572 30.20 29.45 -18.79
CA ILE A 572 30.36 28.33 -19.72
C ILE A 572 31.48 27.40 -19.26
N LYS A 573 32.61 27.99 -18.83
CA LYS A 573 33.75 27.24 -18.30
C LYS A 573 33.38 26.43 -17.05
N ILE A 574 32.66 27.02 -16.10
CA ILE A 574 32.17 26.31 -14.90
C ILE A 574 31.26 25.15 -15.30
N CYS A 575 30.27 25.38 -16.19
CA CYS A 575 29.36 24.33 -16.65
C CYS A 575 30.11 23.18 -17.33
N PHE A 576 31.03 23.50 -18.25
CA PHE A 576 31.79 22.48 -18.98
C PHE A 576 32.72 21.68 -18.07
N LEU A 577 33.50 22.34 -17.21
CA LEU A 577 34.39 21.65 -16.29
C LEU A 577 33.62 20.80 -15.28
N GLY A 578 32.46 21.29 -14.80
CA GLY A 578 31.57 20.53 -13.95
C GLY A 578 31.06 19.25 -14.63
N LEU A 579 30.60 19.35 -15.87
CA LEU A 579 30.16 18.23 -16.69
C LEU A 579 31.30 17.23 -16.96
N TYR A 580 32.43 17.73 -17.46
CA TYR A 580 33.61 16.95 -17.81
C TYR A 580 34.13 16.16 -16.60
N ASN A 581 34.39 16.84 -15.47
CA ASN A 581 34.93 16.19 -14.28
C ASN A 581 33.97 15.14 -13.74
N THR A 582 32.66 15.44 -13.72
CA THR A 582 31.64 14.52 -13.22
C THR A 582 31.52 13.28 -14.09
N ILE A 583 31.46 13.42 -15.43
CA ILE A 583 31.36 12.28 -16.34
C ILE A 583 32.59 11.38 -16.24
N ASN A 584 33.80 11.96 -16.17
CA ASN A 584 35.02 11.16 -16.01
C ASN A 584 35.05 10.42 -14.66
N GLU A 585 34.66 11.08 -13.55
CA GLU A 585 34.55 10.44 -12.23
C GLU A 585 33.55 9.27 -12.26
N LEU A 586 32.36 9.49 -12.80
CA LEU A 586 31.32 8.46 -12.87
C LEU A 586 31.72 7.32 -13.81
N ALA A 587 32.38 7.61 -14.93
CA ALA A 587 32.89 6.60 -15.85
C ALA A 587 33.95 5.71 -15.19
N GLU A 588 34.86 6.30 -14.39
CA GLU A 588 35.85 5.52 -13.64
C GLU A 588 35.19 4.59 -12.62
N LYS A 589 34.20 5.08 -11.87
CA LYS A 589 33.41 4.27 -10.93
C LYS A 589 32.64 3.15 -11.64
N ALA A 590 31.94 3.48 -12.72
CA ALA A 590 31.17 2.52 -13.49
C ALA A 590 32.07 1.46 -14.14
N CYS A 591 33.27 1.83 -14.61
CA CYS A 591 34.26 0.90 -15.14
C CYS A 591 34.66 -0.18 -14.11
N LYS A 592 34.81 0.21 -12.83
CA LYS A 592 35.09 -0.74 -11.74
C LYS A 592 33.95 -1.73 -11.49
N VAL A 593 32.70 -1.32 -11.73
CA VAL A 593 31.52 -2.19 -11.59
C VAL A 593 31.30 -3.06 -12.82
N GLN A 594 31.32 -2.47 -14.02
CA GLN A 594 30.98 -3.13 -15.28
C GLN A 594 32.14 -3.93 -15.89
N GLY A 595 33.38 -3.66 -15.48
CA GLY A 595 34.57 -4.37 -15.95
C GLY A 595 35.07 -3.94 -17.33
N HIS A 596 34.55 -2.86 -17.90
CA HIS A 596 35.00 -2.27 -19.16
C HIS A 596 34.83 -0.75 -19.15
N ASP A 597 35.45 -0.06 -20.11
CA ASP A 597 35.35 1.39 -20.22
C ASP A 597 33.88 1.83 -20.43
N MET A 598 33.49 2.87 -19.70
CA MET A 598 32.14 3.44 -19.71
C MET A 598 32.12 4.90 -20.17
N LEU A 599 33.29 5.50 -20.39
CA LEU A 599 33.39 6.93 -20.72
C LEU A 599 32.70 7.25 -22.04
N GLU A 600 32.96 6.47 -23.09
CA GLU A 600 32.36 6.72 -24.40
C GLU A 600 30.85 6.52 -24.39
N TYR A 601 30.35 5.54 -23.62
CA TYR A 601 28.92 5.33 -23.44
C TYR A 601 28.26 6.56 -22.78
N PHE A 602 28.82 7.07 -21.68
CA PHE A 602 28.30 8.26 -21.02
C PHE A 602 28.42 9.52 -21.87
N LYS A 603 29.51 9.70 -22.62
CA LYS A 603 29.63 10.79 -23.60
C LYS A 603 28.54 10.71 -24.66
N ASN A 604 28.19 9.53 -25.14
CA ASN A 604 27.13 9.38 -26.13
C ASN A 604 25.74 9.75 -25.56
N LEU A 605 25.43 9.36 -24.32
CA LEU A 605 24.19 9.78 -23.66
C LEU A 605 24.09 11.31 -23.59
N TRP A 606 25.17 11.96 -23.14
CA TRP A 606 25.21 13.41 -23.02
C TRP A 606 25.23 14.13 -24.37
N LYS A 607 25.80 13.53 -25.40
CA LYS A 607 25.74 14.07 -26.76
C LYS A 607 24.29 14.19 -27.23
N ILE A 608 23.52 13.11 -27.12
CA ILE A 608 22.10 13.07 -27.50
C ILE A 608 21.30 14.09 -26.67
N GLN A 609 21.59 14.20 -25.37
CA GLN A 609 21.00 15.20 -24.49
C GLN A 609 21.25 16.64 -24.98
N LEU A 610 22.51 17.01 -25.22
CA LEU A 610 22.89 18.36 -25.64
C LEU A 610 22.35 18.70 -27.04
N GLU A 611 22.26 17.72 -27.94
CA GLU A 611 21.60 17.87 -29.24
C GLU A 611 20.11 18.18 -29.08
N SER A 612 19.43 17.53 -28.12
CA SER A 612 18.01 17.83 -27.83
C SER A 612 17.80 19.22 -27.24
N PHE A 613 18.63 19.66 -26.29
CA PHE A 613 18.60 21.04 -25.77
C PHE A 613 18.89 22.08 -26.86
N THR A 614 19.86 21.79 -27.74
CA THR A 614 20.16 22.68 -28.87
C THR A 614 18.94 22.84 -29.77
N LYS A 615 18.21 21.75 -30.02
CA LYS A 615 17.00 21.77 -30.86
C LYS A 615 15.85 22.56 -30.22
N GLU A 616 15.64 22.44 -28.90
CA GLU A 616 14.64 23.25 -28.19
C GLU A 616 15.01 24.75 -28.16
N ALA A 617 16.29 25.07 -27.95
CA ALA A 617 16.78 26.44 -28.04
C ALA A 617 16.59 27.03 -29.46
N GLU A 618 16.77 26.22 -30.51
CA GLU A 618 16.47 26.62 -31.89
C GLU A 618 14.97 26.88 -32.10
N TRP A 619 14.09 26.05 -31.55
CA TRP A 619 12.65 26.26 -31.62
C TRP A 619 12.24 27.58 -30.97
N THR A 620 12.71 27.83 -29.75
CA THR A 620 12.46 29.06 -29.01
C THR A 620 12.97 30.29 -29.77
N LYS A 621 14.20 30.23 -30.29
CA LYS A 621 14.81 31.33 -31.07
C LYS A 621 14.00 31.68 -32.32
N HIS A 622 13.51 30.68 -33.05
CA HIS A 622 12.75 30.87 -34.28
C HIS A 622 11.24 31.00 -34.05
N LYS A 623 10.77 30.97 -32.79
CA LYS A 623 9.35 30.90 -32.43
C LYS A 623 8.62 29.78 -33.17
N TYR A 624 9.33 28.68 -33.39
CA TYR A 624 8.81 27.51 -34.08
C TYR A 624 8.07 26.63 -33.07
N VAL A 625 6.79 26.39 -33.33
CA VAL A 625 6.02 25.38 -32.61
C VAL A 625 6.11 24.10 -33.45
N PRO A 626 6.74 23.01 -32.96
CA PRO A 626 6.80 21.74 -33.68
C PRO A 626 5.42 21.08 -33.81
N GLY A 627 5.33 20.01 -34.62
CA GLY A 627 4.18 19.10 -34.54
C GLY A 627 4.29 18.21 -33.30
N TRP A 628 3.18 17.61 -32.87
CA TRP A 628 3.11 16.74 -31.68
C TRP A 628 4.18 15.65 -31.68
N ASP A 629 4.30 14.87 -32.76
CA ASP A 629 5.28 13.77 -32.84
C ASP A 629 6.72 14.27 -32.82
N GLU A 630 6.99 15.43 -33.41
CA GLU A 630 8.32 16.02 -33.37
C GLU A 630 8.66 16.52 -31.96
N TYR A 631 7.72 17.20 -31.31
CA TYR A 631 7.84 17.66 -29.93
C TYR A 631 8.18 16.50 -29.00
N ILE A 632 7.33 15.47 -28.96
CA ILE A 632 7.49 14.34 -28.04
C ILE A 632 8.83 13.63 -28.24
N ASN A 633 9.29 13.47 -29.48
CA ASN A 633 10.55 12.78 -29.75
C ASN A 633 11.79 13.53 -29.26
N VAL A 634 11.76 14.86 -29.27
CA VAL A 634 12.86 15.70 -28.75
C VAL A 634 12.70 15.87 -27.24
N SER A 635 11.51 16.28 -26.79
CA SER A 635 11.29 16.73 -25.43
C SER A 635 11.28 15.60 -24.39
N LYS A 636 11.03 14.35 -24.82
CA LYS A 636 11.26 13.17 -23.95
C LYS A 636 12.75 12.94 -23.63
N VAL A 637 13.64 13.36 -24.53
CA VAL A 637 15.09 13.28 -24.35
C VAL A 637 15.56 14.52 -23.59
N SER A 638 15.15 15.72 -24.01
CA SER A 638 15.57 16.97 -23.36
C SER A 638 15.19 17.01 -21.88
N GLY A 639 14.06 16.38 -21.49
CA GLY A 639 13.69 16.22 -20.08
C GLY A 639 14.73 15.51 -19.19
N GLY A 640 15.74 14.83 -19.74
CA GLY A 640 16.94 14.40 -19.02
C GLY A 640 16.81 13.15 -18.15
N PHE A 641 15.59 12.61 -17.99
CA PHE A 641 15.34 11.41 -17.19
C PHE A 641 16.06 10.18 -17.76
N GLY A 642 16.09 10.01 -19.08
CA GLY A 642 16.81 8.93 -19.74
C GLY A 642 18.31 8.96 -19.39
N THR A 643 18.97 10.09 -19.59
CA THR A 643 20.38 10.31 -19.27
C THR A 643 20.68 10.05 -17.79
N THR A 644 19.80 10.52 -16.89
CA THR A 644 19.93 10.33 -15.45
C THR A 644 19.83 8.85 -15.06
N ILE A 645 18.78 8.16 -15.51
CA ILE A 645 18.53 6.76 -15.19
C ILE A 645 19.65 5.88 -15.77
N LEU A 646 19.99 6.07 -17.05
CA LEU A 646 20.99 5.25 -17.74
C LEU A 646 22.41 5.44 -17.19
N THR A 647 22.75 6.64 -16.72
CA THR A 647 24.01 6.80 -16.00
C THR A 647 23.96 6.03 -14.68
N SER A 648 22.86 6.16 -13.93
CA SER A 648 22.73 5.61 -12.57
C SER A 648 22.68 4.08 -12.51
N ILE A 649 22.05 3.40 -13.47
CA ILE A 649 21.93 1.94 -13.48
C ILE A 649 23.30 1.24 -13.51
N HIS A 650 24.29 1.82 -14.18
CA HIS A 650 25.63 1.25 -14.32
C HIS A 650 26.46 1.35 -13.02
N LEU A 651 25.95 2.06 -12.01
CA LEU A 651 26.54 2.20 -10.68
C LEU A 651 25.74 1.48 -9.58
N MET A 652 24.82 0.59 -9.94
CA MET A 652 24.01 -0.17 -8.96
C MET A 652 24.72 -1.40 -8.36
N GLY A 653 25.94 -1.71 -8.79
CA GLY A 653 26.73 -2.84 -8.32
C GLY A 653 26.54 -4.15 -9.10
N GLU A 654 25.55 -4.20 -9.99
CA GLU A 654 25.30 -5.34 -10.88
C GLU A 654 25.98 -5.12 -12.25
N VAL A 655 26.60 -6.18 -12.78
CA VAL A 655 27.16 -6.17 -14.15
C VAL A 655 26.02 -6.32 -15.15
N ILE A 656 25.90 -5.37 -16.07
CA ILE A 656 24.82 -5.33 -17.06
C ILE A 656 25.29 -6.00 -18.35
N SER A 657 24.70 -7.15 -18.67
CA SER A 657 24.94 -7.78 -19.98
C SER A 657 24.32 -6.95 -21.10
N ASN A 658 24.86 -7.03 -22.33
CA ASN A 658 24.26 -6.37 -23.49
C ASN A 658 22.78 -6.74 -23.69
N ASN A 659 22.40 -8.00 -23.44
CA ASN A 659 21.01 -8.45 -23.55
C ASN A 659 20.10 -7.80 -22.50
N THR A 660 20.62 -7.62 -21.28
CA THR A 660 19.91 -6.90 -20.20
C THR A 660 19.80 -5.42 -20.52
N LEU A 661 20.88 -4.81 -21.04
CA LEU A 661 20.91 -3.39 -21.40
C LEU A 661 19.83 -3.05 -22.44
N CYS A 662 19.65 -3.89 -23.48
CA CYS A 662 18.59 -3.72 -24.48
C CYS A 662 17.17 -3.64 -23.89
N GLN A 663 16.95 -4.23 -22.72
CA GLN A 663 15.64 -4.29 -22.07
C GLN A 663 15.38 -3.09 -21.15
N ILE A 664 16.40 -2.26 -20.87
CA ILE A 664 16.30 -1.12 -19.95
C ILE A 664 16.78 0.21 -20.52
N ASP A 665 17.43 0.21 -21.69
CA ASP A 665 17.96 1.42 -22.32
C ASP A 665 16.99 2.09 -23.30
N GLU A 666 17.50 2.97 -24.15
CA GLU A 666 16.73 3.70 -25.17
C GLU A 666 15.96 2.81 -26.16
N ARG A 667 16.23 1.51 -26.20
CA ARG A 667 15.47 0.52 -27.00
C ARG A 667 14.26 -0.01 -26.23
N SER A 668 14.23 0.21 -24.92
CA SER A 668 13.19 -0.28 -24.03
C SER A 668 11.98 0.63 -24.02
N LYS A 669 10.82 0.00 -24.18
CA LYS A 669 9.53 0.66 -24.04
C LYS A 669 9.31 1.22 -22.63
N SER A 670 9.78 0.54 -21.59
CA SER A 670 9.61 1.05 -20.22
C SER A 670 10.35 2.37 -19.99
N LEU A 671 11.55 2.54 -20.55
CA LEU A 671 12.27 3.82 -20.43
C LEU A 671 11.55 4.92 -21.21
N HIS A 672 11.07 4.62 -22.43
CA HIS A 672 10.28 5.57 -23.20
C HIS A 672 9.04 6.04 -22.45
N LEU A 673 8.31 5.13 -21.81
CA LEU A 673 7.10 5.44 -21.03
C LEU A 673 7.42 6.31 -19.80
N VAL A 674 8.52 6.03 -19.10
CA VAL A 674 8.98 6.88 -17.98
C VAL A 674 9.28 8.30 -18.46
N CYS A 675 10.04 8.45 -19.55
CA CYS A 675 10.37 9.77 -20.10
C CYS A 675 9.13 10.50 -20.63
N LEU A 676 8.24 9.81 -21.35
CA LEU A 676 7.00 10.36 -21.89
C LEU A 676 6.08 10.88 -20.79
N THR A 677 5.72 10.01 -19.84
CA THR A 677 4.78 10.37 -18.75
C THR A 677 5.34 11.48 -17.87
N THR A 678 6.66 11.54 -17.71
CA THR A 678 7.34 12.60 -16.97
C THR A 678 7.33 13.93 -17.71
N ARG A 679 7.64 13.95 -19.01
CA ARG A 679 7.58 15.17 -19.82
C ARG A 679 6.17 15.74 -19.84
N LEU A 680 5.17 14.89 -20.11
CA LEU A 680 3.78 15.31 -20.18
C LEU A 680 3.27 15.84 -18.85
N VAL A 681 3.53 15.15 -17.72
CA VAL A 681 3.06 15.64 -16.41
C VAL A 681 3.72 16.96 -16.03
N ASN A 682 4.98 17.17 -16.42
CA ASN A 682 5.64 18.46 -16.29
C ASN A 682 4.88 19.55 -17.06
N ASP A 683 4.67 19.35 -18.37
CA ASP A 683 3.99 20.33 -19.24
C ASP A 683 2.61 20.70 -18.71
N THR A 684 1.82 19.74 -18.22
CA THR A 684 0.48 20.02 -17.68
C THR A 684 0.48 21.03 -16.54
N LYS A 685 1.62 21.26 -15.89
CA LYS A 685 1.78 22.17 -14.76
C LYS A 685 2.59 23.42 -15.07
N THR A 686 3.52 23.38 -16.02
CA THR A 686 4.44 24.49 -16.30
C THR A 686 4.07 25.31 -17.52
N PHE A 687 3.32 24.76 -18.49
CA PHE A 687 3.12 25.38 -19.82
C PHE A 687 2.65 26.83 -19.77
N LYS A 688 1.79 27.19 -18.82
CA LYS A 688 1.28 28.56 -18.68
C LYS A 688 2.39 29.56 -18.33
N ALA A 689 3.22 29.20 -17.34
CA ALA A 689 4.32 30.05 -16.90
C ALA A 689 5.43 30.13 -17.96
N GLU A 690 5.72 29.01 -18.63
CA GLU A 690 6.67 28.93 -19.74
C GLU A 690 6.22 29.80 -20.92
N ARG A 691 4.93 29.73 -21.27
CA ARG A 691 4.31 30.59 -22.30
C ARG A 691 4.39 32.08 -21.97
N GLU A 692 4.17 32.46 -20.71
CA GLU A 692 4.36 33.84 -20.25
C GLU A 692 5.82 34.30 -20.35
N CYS A 693 6.77 33.38 -20.22
CA CYS A 693 8.21 33.63 -20.40
C CYS A 693 8.65 33.63 -21.88
N GLY A 694 7.75 33.31 -22.82
CA GLY A 694 7.99 33.34 -24.26
C GLY A 694 8.37 31.99 -24.87
N GLU A 695 8.32 30.89 -24.10
CA GLU A 695 8.49 29.53 -24.59
C GLU A 695 7.17 29.09 -25.26
N LEU A 696 7.21 28.77 -26.56
CA LEU A 696 5.98 28.52 -27.36
C LEU A 696 5.74 27.03 -27.66
N ALA A 697 6.63 26.14 -27.21
CA ALA A 697 6.57 24.71 -27.49
C ALA A 697 6.39 23.92 -26.17
N SER A 698 5.15 23.56 -25.86
CA SER A 698 4.85 22.48 -24.91
C SER A 698 3.93 21.44 -25.56
N ALA A 699 3.68 20.32 -24.88
CA ALA A 699 2.69 19.35 -25.33
C ALA A 699 1.33 20.00 -25.62
N ILE A 700 0.92 21.01 -24.84
CA ILE A 700 -0.38 21.69 -25.00
C ILE A 700 -0.40 22.47 -26.32
N GLU A 701 0.57 23.37 -26.54
CA GLU A 701 0.63 24.18 -27.77
C GLU A 701 0.80 23.31 -29.02
N CYS A 702 1.65 22.27 -28.95
CA CYS A 702 1.89 21.39 -30.09
C CYS A 702 0.64 20.57 -30.44
N TYR A 703 -0.09 20.07 -29.44
CA TYR A 703 -1.34 19.34 -29.68
C TYR A 703 -2.43 20.23 -30.28
N MET A 704 -2.63 21.43 -29.73
CA MET A 704 -3.62 22.39 -30.23
C MET A 704 -3.31 22.86 -31.66
N LYS A 705 -2.02 22.96 -32.02
CA LYS A 705 -1.60 23.28 -33.38
C LYS A 705 -2.00 22.18 -34.37
N ASP A 706 -1.79 20.91 -34.00
CA ASP A 706 -2.10 19.77 -34.86
C ASP A 706 -3.61 19.45 -34.89
N ASN A 707 -4.37 19.92 -33.90
CA ASN A 707 -5.82 19.74 -33.78
C ASN A 707 -6.56 21.09 -33.70
N PRO A 708 -6.65 21.86 -34.81
CA PRO A 708 -7.29 23.17 -34.79
C PRO A 708 -8.74 23.11 -34.31
N GLY A 709 -9.06 23.94 -33.31
CA GLY A 709 -10.41 24.05 -32.74
C GLY A 709 -10.61 23.40 -31.38
N THR A 710 -9.62 22.66 -30.85
CA THR A 710 -9.64 22.16 -29.47
C THR A 710 -9.35 23.26 -28.47
N SER A 711 -10.04 23.24 -27.33
CA SER A 711 -9.76 24.11 -26.18
C SER A 711 -8.54 23.64 -25.39
N GLU A 712 -7.98 24.52 -24.54
CA GLU A 712 -6.91 24.14 -23.60
C GLU A 712 -7.37 23.04 -22.62
N GLU A 713 -8.64 23.08 -22.21
CA GLU A 713 -9.22 22.09 -21.28
C GLU A 713 -9.31 20.71 -21.93
N GLU A 714 -9.89 20.62 -23.15
CA GLU A 714 -9.94 19.37 -23.91
C GLU A 714 -8.53 18.81 -24.21
N THR A 715 -7.57 19.70 -24.45
CA THR A 715 -6.16 19.32 -24.66
C THR A 715 -5.53 18.75 -23.39
N LEU A 716 -5.76 19.38 -22.23
CA LEU A 716 -5.28 18.88 -20.95
C LEU A 716 -5.90 17.51 -20.62
N ASP A 717 -7.20 17.33 -20.86
CA ASP A 717 -7.89 16.05 -20.66
C ASP A 717 -7.29 14.95 -21.54
N HIS A 718 -6.99 15.27 -22.82
CA HIS A 718 -6.29 14.35 -23.71
C HIS A 718 -4.92 13.96 -23.17
N ILE A 719 -4.10 14.95 -22.77
CA ILE A 719 -2.74 14.71 -22.25
C ILE A 719 -2.79 13.89 -20.95
N TYR A 720 -3.72 14.16 -20.03
CA TYR A 720 -3.90 13.33 -18.84
C TYR A 720 -4.30 11.89 -19.19
N GLY A 721 -5.11 11.69 -20.23
CA GLY A 721 -5.42 10.37 -20.78
C GLY A 721 -4.15 9.65 -21.27
N VAL A 722 -3.29 10.33 -22.04
CA VAL A 722 -2.01 9.77 -22.52
C VAL A 722 -1.08 9.42 -21.35
N ILE A 723 -1.05 10.24 -20.30
CA ILE A 723 -0.27 9.95 -19.08
C ILE A 723 -0.82 8.70 -18.38
N GLU A 724 -2.14 8.60 -18.19
CA GLU A 724 -2.77 7.45 -17.52
C GLU A 724 -2.51 6.15 -18.31
N ASP A 725 -2.73 6.16 -19.62
CA ASP A 725 -2.48 5.01 -20.50
C ASP A 725 -0.99 4.62 -20.47
N GLY A 726 -0.08 5.60 -20.50
CA GLY A 726 1.36 5.37 -20.42
C GLY A 726 1.81 4.75 -19.09
N LEU A 727 1.20 5.15 -17.96
CA LEU A 727 1.49 4.56 -16.64
C LEU A 727 0.93 3.14 -16.49
N ILE A 728 -0.23 2.86 -17.08
CA ILE A 728 -0.83 1.52 -17.14
C ILE A 728 0.03 0.59 -18.00
N GLU A 729 0.50 1.07 -19.15
CA GLU A 729 1.42 0.32 -20.00
C GLU A 729 2.77 0.09 -19.31
N LEU A 730 3.28 1.08 -18.57
CA LEU A 730 4.50 0.95 -17.78
C LEU A 730 4.36 -0.16 -16.73
N ASN A 731 3.22 -0.25 -16.02
CA ASN A 731 2.97 -1.36 -15.09
C ASN A 731 3.16 -2.72 -15.79
N GLN A 732 2.62 -2.88 -16.99
CA GLN A 732 2.73 -4.13 -17.73
C GLN A 732 4.19 -4.46 -18.08
N GLU A 733 4.94 -3.49 -18.62
CA GLU A 733 6.34 -3.68 -18.98
C GLU A 733 7.19 -4.09 -17.76
N LEU A 734 6.95 -3.48 -16.60
CA LEU A 734 7.76 -3.69 -15.39
C LEU A 734 7.40 -4.97 -14.60
N PHE A 735 6.14 -5.40 -14.62
CA PHE A 735 5.69 -6.55 -13.82
C PHE A 735 5.54 -7.84 -14.63
N LYS A 736 5.47 -7.77 -15.96
CA LYS A 736 5.41 -8.95 -16.83
C LYS A 736 6.79 -9.50 -17.23
N CYS A 737 7.81 -8.65 -17.31
CA CYS A 737 9.17 -9.08 -17.64
C CYS A 737 9.96 -9.51 -16.38
N THR A 738 10.27 -10.80 -16.25
CA THR A 738 10.99 -11.36 -15.09
C THR A 738 12.48 -11.63 -15.33
N GLN A 739 13.00 -11.29 -16.52
CA GLN A 739 14.37 -11.63 -16.92
C GLN A 739 15.43 -10.63 -16.46
N VAL A 740 15.01 -9.48 -15.95
CA VAL A 740 15.88 -8.36 -15.54
C VAL A 740 15.92 -8.29 -14.00
N PRO A 741 17.09 -8.02 -13.37
CA PRO A 741 17.16 -7.81 -11.93
C PRO A 741 16.18 -6.74 -11.46
N ARG A 742 15.40 -7.04 -10.40
CA ARG A 742 14.30 -6.20 -9.89
C ARG A 742 14.71 -4.77 -9.51
N CYS A 743 15.98 -4.53 -9.24
CA CYS A 743 16.47 -3.20 -8.94
C CYS A 743 16.29 -2.21 -10.11
N PHE A 744 16.38 -2.67 -11.37
CA PHE A 744 16.21 -1.80 -12.53
C PHE A 744 14.73 -1.40 -12.78
N PRO A 745 13.76 -2.34 -12.80
CA PRO A 745 12.34 -1.98 -12.85
C PRO A 745 11.91 -1.08 -11.69
N ASN A 746 12.46 -1.30 -10.48
CA ASN A 746 12.16 -0.45 -9.33
C ASN A 746 12.67 0.98 -9.52
N LEU A 747 13.87 1.17 -10.08
CA LEU A 747 14.38 2.50 -10.39
C LEU A 747 13.48 3.20 -11.40
N LEU A 748 13.11 2.52 -12.50
CA LEU A 748 12.21 3.06 -13.53
C LEU A 748 10.83 3.44 -12.94
N LEU A 749 10.21 2.54 -12.16
CA LEU A 749 8.92 2.80 -11.52
C LEU A 749 8.98 4.01 -10.59
N ASN A 750 10.01 4.06 -9.74
CA ASN A 750 10.14 5.14 -8.76
C ASN A 750 10.52 6.48 -9.42
N SER A 751 11.24 6.45 -10.55
CA SER A 751 11.47 7.63 -11.40
C SER A 751 10.19 8.13 -12.07
N ALA A 752 9.26 7.26 -12.48
CA ALA A 752 7.94 7.71 -12.92
C ALA A 752 7.13 8.28 -11.74
N ARG A 753 7.10 7.56 -10.60
CA ARG A 753 6.32 7.96 -9.42
C ARG A 753 6.69 9.32 -8.88
N VAL A 754 7.98 9.62 -8.82
CA VAL A 754 8.45 10.89 -8.29
C VAL A 754 8.01 12.06 -9.16
N SER A 755 8.04 11.92 -10.48
CA SER A 755 7.52 12.94 -11.40
C SER A 755 6.03 13.18 -11.14
N GLN A 756 5.23 12.11 -11.08
CA GLN A 756 3.79 12.22 -10.82
C GLN A 756 3.47 12.83 -9.44
N LEU A 757 4.34 12.60 -8.44
CA LEU A 757 4.23 13.17 -7.10
C LEU A 757 4.58 14.66 -7.07
N LEU A 758 5.71 15.04 -7.69
CA LEU A 758 6.17 16.43 -7.71
C LEU A 758 5.19 17.34 -8.46
N TYR A 759 4.64 16.86 -9.57
CA TYR A 759 3.68 17.59 -10.41
C TYR A 759 2.21 17.31 -10.05
N MET A 760 1.91 16.84 -8.84
CA MET A 760 0.55 16.40 -8.47
C MET A 760 -0.49 17.53 -8.43
N GLN A 761 -0.17 18.69 -7.82
CA GLN A 761 -1.12 19.79 -7.60
C GLN A 761 -0.74 21.07 -8.34
N THR A 762 0.55 21.35 -8.45
CA THR A 762 1.12 22.49 -9.18
C THR A 762 2.41 22.04 -9.84
N ASP A 763 3.21 22.95 -10.42
CA ASP A 763 4.51 22.54 -10.96
C ASP A 763 5.45 21.98 -9.86
N ALA A 764 6.38 21.11 -10.28
CA ALA A 764 7.36 20.47 -9.40
C ALA A 764 8.25 21.45 -8.64
N PHE A 765 8.16 22.76 -8.91
CA PHE A 765 8.91 23.81 -8.25
C PHE A 765 8.04 24.80 -7.43
N ASN A 766 6.71 24.77 -7.54
CA ASN A 766 5.73 25.69 -6.94
C ASN A 766 4.63 25.05 -6.07
N ASN A 767 4.60 23.72 -5.81
CA ASN A 767 3.78 23.20 -4.69
C ASN A 767 4.10 24.04 -3.45
N SER A 768 3.14 24.20 -2.54
CA SER A 768 3.37 24.98 -1.31
C SER A 768 4.75 24.59 -0.80
N ILE A 769 5.69 25.54 -0.81
CA ILE A 769 7.13 25.29 -0.60
C ILE A 769 7.32 24.45 0.68
N GLN A 770 6.40 24.62 1.62
CA GLN A 770 6.23 23.85 2.84
C GLN A 770 5.99 22.35 2.64
N ASP A 771 5.08 21.92 1.76
CA ASP A 771 4.79 20.48 1.58
C ASP A 771 6.02 19.71 1.06
N LYS A 772 6.79 20.33 0.15
CA LYS A 772 8.04 19.74 -0.37
C LYS A 772 9.12 19.70 0.69
N LYS A 773 9.32 20.81 1.42
CA LYS A 773 10.27 20.87 2.52
C LYS A 773 9.93 19.82 3.58
N ASP A 774 8.65 19.67 3.94
CA ASP A 774 8.18 18.67 4.89
C ASP A 774 8.48 17.23 4.44
N MET A 775 8.30 16.91 3.15
CA MET A 775 8.61 15.59 2.60
C MET A 775 10.10 15.27 2.65
N VAL A 776 10.94 16.24 2.27
CA VAL A 776 12.40 16.11 2.34
C VAL A 776 12.86 15.97 3.79
N ASP A 777 12.35 16.83 4.68
CA ASP A 777 12.68 16.83 6.10
C ASP A 777 12.29 15.49 6.74
N LYS A 778 11.08 14.98 6.50
CA LYS A 778 10.63 13.68 7.01
C LYS A 778 11.48 12.50 6.52
N CYS A 779 11.98 12.57 5.29
CA CYS A 779 12.75 11.49 4.70
C CYS A 779 14.23 11.53 5.11
N LEU A 780 14.84 12.72 5.14
CA LEU A 780 16.29 12.89 5.23
C LEU A 780 16.78 13.53 6.54
N PHE A 781 15.95 14.29 7.25
CA PHE A 781 16.38 15.08 8.42
C PHE A 781 15.77 14.58 9.73
N GLN A 782 14.46 14.32 9.74
CA GLN A 782 13.70 13.99 10.93
C GLN A 782 13.82 12.50 11.25
N ARG A 783 14.55 12.18 12.31
CA ARG A 783 14.59 10.82 12.86
C ARG A 783 13.21 10.36 13.32
N ILE A 784 12.98 9.07 13.24
CA ILE A 784 11.82 8.43 13.87
C ILE A 784 12.12 8.26 15.36
N ARG A 785 11.16 8.61 16.22
CA ARG A 785 11.24 8.43 17.67
C ARG A 785 10.78 7.05 18.11
#